data_AF-A0A8S3YRF5-F1
#
_entry.id   AF-A0A8S3YRF5-F1
#
_cell.length_a   1.000
_cell.length_b   1.000
_cell.length_c   1.000
_cell.angle_alpha   90.00
_cell.angle_beta   90.00
_cell.angle_gamma   90.00
#
_symmetry.space_group_name_H-M   'P 1'
#
loop_
_entity.id
_entity.type
_entity.pdbx_description
1 polymer ?
#
loop_
_entity_poly.entity_id
_entity_poly.type
_entity_poly.pdbx_seq_one_letter_code
_entity_poly.pdbx_strand_id
1 'polypeptide(L)'
;RTVRGITCDVFSAKISNFTLDGAKYDAIYEYAFLSDGWNDLPLYATETDVQHYPVQLVISIPSVNYSRVYNYFEFAEDIDIYPTFDISNCFDEKQKLGFQITFPGAYNLGLQDQWTATIYSTLVQTMNVFPIRVGGITISNDDDNVYVNAYVLTSSALAQFEKLPQFTLEHENDKLMKGITTADECAALCIDNSDFECEGFQYCQYDGFACSLSKDHLTTHKVTFNATACDEYTRTIKVATKKEPLVSEAYTLLLNAVQQGTLQIKITDNQGNTALVNLETYYSFLNISKDNSDLVQSRPLPSLPSAFSYRLETVVPSSSTVEETYVWYDQSLGLVRFDTRDPYSDEPYTITHIHDFSIGVAYEINQVTDKCTVSPIASSGLFDVTTGTVSSTRNGGLVVTMSSPNALFFLDDTYTYVGQSTTRGILCDVFESKRGDFDMEYYNTTTQDTVFKYYFQANSWTYNSPQASSSTQNQPVQLKIEDRSTGSYLIYNFYDFAEQHFPARFYDTTPCYSPDERKSFVIIFKDQPYHPNLDEVSSAFLSSALDKLAELTYTSPISFQRATLTYDDDDVYLIVTALGHTSLINLFTAVMKVAHNTSVSQINALSLDDCASACVLAPNFICNSFDYCVDTSIPNCLLGTQHAESEGDSSSSNGPCTHFSRKKIAQNIRLLFHISLSYFYQSQFSISNKVKYFSTDVRDDILRPTDPDGTAGGYMQKFVITPGYQMDQSLIAETHSSVSVTDCAMYCIQENTFDCQAFDYQFSLRNCRLSNIHPDELNSTNPGVTQNQFSAVYA
;
A
#
# COMPACT_ATOMS: atom_id res chain seq x y z
N ARG A 1 -33.64 -12.13 -44.43
CA ARG A 1 -33.79 -10.67 -44.22
C ARG A 1 -32.50 -10.17 -43.56
N THR A 2 -32.05 -8.93 -43.81
CA THR A 2 -30.88 -8.39 -43.10
C THR A 2 -31.33 -7.71 -41.80
N VAL A 3 -30.76 -8.12 -40.67
CA VAL A 3 -31.00 -7.55 -39.34
C VAL A 3 -29.66 -7.12 -38.77
N ARG A 4 -29.49 -5.84 -38.46
CA ARG A 4 -28.21 -5.26 -37.98
C ARG A 4 -27.01 -5.54 -38.91
N GLY A 5 -27.24 -5.63 -40.22
CA GLY A 5 -26.18 -5.97 -41.19
C GLY A 5 -25.89 -7.47 -41.35
N ILE A 6 -26.58 -8.33 -40.59
CA ILE A 6 -26.40 -9.80 -40.59
C ILE A 6 -27.54 -10.44 -41.38
N THR A 7 -27.27 -11.49 -42.14
CA THR A 7 -28.34 -12.24 -42.83
C THR A 7 -29.01 -13.20 -41.85
N CYS A 8 -30.34 -13.13 -41.80
CA CYS A 8 -31.14 -13.93 -40.88
C CYS A 8 -32.32 -14.60 -41.59
N ASP A 9 -32.64 -15.80 -41.11
CA ASP A 9 -33.89 -16.50 -41.41
C ASP A 9 -34.99 -16.01 -40.48
N VAL A 10 -36.12 -15.58 -41.06
CA VAL A 10 -37.18 -14.91 -40.30
C VAL A 10 -38.44 -15.75 -40.29
N PHE A 11 -38.93 -16.03 -39.09
CA PHE A 11 -40.16 -16.74 -38.83
C PHE A 11 -41.16 -15.80 -38.19
N SER A 12 -42.40 -15.81 -38.67
CA SER A 12 -43.46 -14.93 -38.17
C SER A 12 -44.65 -15.76 -37.68
N ALA A 13 -45.17 -15.41 -36.50
CA ALA A 13 -46.35 -16.03 -35.92
C ALA A 13 -47.33 -14.97 -35.40
N LYS A 14 -48.63 -15.22 -35.58
CA LYS A 14 -49.70 -14.42 -34.99
C LYS A 14 -50.06 -15.00 -33.63
N ILE A 15 -49.89 -14.21 -32.57
CA ILE A 15 -50.21 -14.56 -31.19
C ILE A 15 -51.46 -13.77 -30.77
N SER A 16 -52.56 -14.49 -30.54
CA SER A 16 -53.80 -13.91 -30.02
C SER A 16 -53.74 -13.76 -28.50
N ASN A 17 -54.49 -12.79 -27.96
CA ASN A 17 -54.55 -12.45 -26.53
C ASN A 17 -53.24 -11.87 -25.94
N PHE A 18 -52.42 -11.19 -26.75
CA PHE A 18 -51.30 -10.43 -26.21
C PHE A 18 -51.83 -9.25 -25.40
N THR A 19 -51.41 -9.14 -24.14
CA THR A 19 -51.88 -8.10 -23.23
C THR A 19 -50.97 -6.88 -23.30
N LEU A 20 -51.51 -5.73 -23.67
CA LEU A 20 -50.86 -4.42 -23.60
C LEU A 20 -51.78 -3.48 -22.82
N ASP A 21 -51.29 -2.90 -21.73
CA ASP A 21 -52.04 -2.00 -20.84
C ASP A 21 -53.40 -2.57 -20.37
N GLY A 22 -53.44 -3.88 -20.12
CA GLY A 22 -54.64 -4.60 -19.66
C GLY A 22 -55.66 -4.94 -20.77
N ALA A 23 -55.47 -4.46 -21.99
CA ALA A 23 -56.28 -4.82 -23.15
C ALA A 23 -55.63 -5.94 -23.99
N LYS A 24 -56.46 -6.78 -24.63
CA LYS A 24 -56.01 -7.94 -25.41
C LYS A 24 -56.00 -7.61 -26.91
N TYR A 25 -54.89 -7.94 -27.57
CA TYR A 25 -54.70 -7.72 -29.00
C TYR A 25 -54.17 -8.97 -29.71
N ASP A 26 -54.30 -8.96 -31.03
CA ASP A 26 -53.58 -9.87 -31.91
C ASP A 26 -52.20 -9.28 -32.22
N ALA A 27 -51.14 -9.87 -31.68
CA ALA A 27 -49.77 -9.47 -31.93
C ALA A 27 -49.11 -10.35 -33.01
N ILE A 28 -48.15 -9.79 -33.74
CA ILE A 28 -47.29 -10.50 -34.68
C ILE A 28 -45.90 -10.57 -34.06
N TYR A 29 -45.37 -11.78 -33.93
CA TYR A 29 -44.03 -12.06 -33.44
C TYR A 29 -43.18 -12.44 -34.65
N GLU A 30 -42.17 -11.64 -34.99
CA GLU A 30 -41.16 -11.97 -36.00
C GLU A 30 -39.84 -12.29 -35.30
N TYR A 31 -39.42 -13.55 -35.36
CA TYR A 31 -38.11 -13.99 -34.90
C TYR A 31 -37.14 -14.07 -36.06
N ALA A 32 -35.96 -13.47 -35.91
CA ALA A 32 -34.85 -13.58 -36.83
C ALA A 32 -33.77 -14.46 -36.20
N PHE A 33 -33.40 -15.55 -36.87
CA PHE A 33 -32.33 -16.46 -36.49
C PHE A 33 -31.13 -16.30 -37.41
N LEU A 34 -29.92 -16.55 -36.90
CA LEU A 34 -28.72 -16.50 -37.71
C LEU A 34 -28.79 -17.57 -38.81
N SER A 35 -28.55 -17.17 -40.06
CA SER A 35 -28.54 -18.09 -41.21
C SER A 35 -27.22 -18.85 -41.33
N ASP A 36 -27.23 -20.06 -41.90
CA ASP A 36 -26.09 -20.99 -42.06
C ASP A 36 -24.81 -20.42 -42.70
N GLY A 37 -24.90 -19.27 -43.39
CA GLY A 37 -23.78 -18.59 -44.03
C GLY A 37 -23.05 -17.57 -43.15
N TRP A 38 -23.47 -17.41 -41.89
CA TRP A 38 -22.86 -16.51 -40.91
C TRP A 38 -22.52 -17.27 -39.65
N ASN A 39 -21.37 -16.95 -39.07
CA ASN A 39 -20.98 -17.37 -37.73
C ASN A 39 -20.89 -16.12 -36.86
N ASP A 40 -21.34 -16.23 -35.61
CA ASP A 40 -21.13 -15.23 -34.59
C ASP A 40 -20.19 -15.81 -33.55
N LEU A 41 -19.31 -14.97 -33.03
CA LEU A 41 -18.24 -15.35 -32.11
C LEU A 41 -18.53 -14.65 -30.77
N PRO A 42 -19.24 -15.32 -29.84
CA PRO A 42 -19.53 -14.73 -28.54
C PRO A 42 -18.22 -14.49 -27.78
N LEU A 43 -18.14 -13.39 -27.04
CA LEU A 43 -16.96 -13.07 -26.23
C LEU A 43 -16.67 -14.10 -25.13
N TYR A 44 -17.69 -14.87 -24.72
CA TYR A 44 -17.64 -15.79 -23.58
C TYR A 44 -17.97 -17.25 -23.95
N ALA A 45 -18.07 -17.60 -25.23
CA ALA A 45 -18.32 -18.98 -25.65
C ALA A 45 -17.01 -19.75 -25.84
N THR A 46 -17.00 -21.01 -25.41
CA THR A 46 -15.90 -21.96 -25.65
C THR A 46 -15.91 -22.54 -27.06
N GLU A 47 -17.07 -22.53 -27.74
CA GLU A 47 -17.23 -22.98 -29.12
C GLU A 47 -17.15 -21.81 -30.13
N THR A 48 -16.51 -22.06 -31.27
CA THR A 48 -16.27 -21.05 -32.32
C THR A 48 -17.31 -21.03 -33.43
N ASP A 49 -18.34 -21.89 -33.40
CA ASP A 49 -19.32 -22.04 -34.48
C ASP A 49 -20.76 -22.19 -33.94
N VAL A 50 -21.32 -21.14 -33.35
CA VAL A 50 -22.73 -21.15 -32.93
C VAL A 50 -23.62 -20.81 -34.14
N GLN A 51 -24.50 -21.74 -34.53
CA GLN A 51 -25.43 -21.58 -35.67
C GLN A 51 -26.89 -21.60 -35.21
N HIS A 52 -27.81 -21.05 -36.02
CA HIS A 52 -29.26 -21.14 -35.83
C HIS A 52 -29.82 -20.54 -34.53
N TYR A 53 -29.13 -19.59 -33.89
CA TYR A 53 -29.58 -18.96 -32.65
C TYR A 53 -30.35 -17.64 -32.92
N PRO A 54 -31.17 -17.16 -31.96
CA PRO A 54 -31.98 -15.96 -32.17
C PRO A 54 -31.12 -14.69 -32.15
N VAL A 55 -31.31 -13.82 -33.15
CA VAL A 55 -30.62 -12.53 -33.32
C VAL A 55 -31.53 -11.36 -32.92
N GLN A 56 -32.83 -11.45 -33.27
CA GLN A 56 -33.81 -10.41 -32.95
C GLN A 56 -35.22 -10.99 -32.84
N LEU A 57 -36.02 -10.45 -31.94
CA LEU A 57 -37.48 -10.60 -31.90
C LEU A 57 -38.14 -9.24 -32.08
N VAL A 58 -39.07 -9.14 -33.02
CA VAL A 58 -39.97 -7.98 -33.16
C VAL A 58 -41.39 -8.42 -32.81
N ILE A 59 -41.97 -7.82 -31.78
CA ILE A 59 -43.39 -7.96 -31.45
C ILE A 59 -44.09 -6.71 -31.96
N SER A 60 -45.10 -6.86 -32.82
CA SER A 60 -45.87 -5.73 -33.34
C SER A 60 -47.38 -5.94 -33.23
N ILE A 61 -48.11 -4.87 -32.97
CA ILE A 61 -49.58 -4.85 -32.96
C ILE A 61 -50.02 -3.72 -33.91
N PRO A 62 -50.27 -4.03 -35.19
CA PRO A 62 -50.58 -3.00 -36.18
C PRO A 62 -51.81 -2.15 -35.83
N SER A 63 -52.81 -2.73 -35.15
CA SER A 63 -54.05 -2.05 -34.80
C SER A 63 -53.90 -0.90 -33.81
N VAL A 64 -52.82 -0.88 -33.03
CA VAL A 64 -52.53 0.18 -32.05
C VAL A 64 -51.15 0.82 -32.26
N ASN A 65 -50.54 0.57 -33.43
CA ASN A 65 -49.21 1.05 -33.79
C ASN A 65 -48.15 0.78 -32.69
N TYR A 66 -48.22 -0.39 -32.07
CA TYR A 66 -47.24 -0.83 -31.07
C TYR A 66 -46.18 -1.70 -31.73
N SER A 67 -44.92 -1.48 -31.39
CA SER A 67 -43.81 -2.35 -31.76
C SER A 67 -42.77 -2.39 -30.64
N ARG A 68 -42.26 -3.58 -30.33
CA ARG A 68 -41.18 -3.79 -29.38
C ARG A 68 -40.13 -4.71 -30.01
N VAL A 69 -38.88 -4.28 -29.97
CA VAL A 69 -37.75 -4.99 -30.56
C VAL A 69 -36.83 -5.48 -29.45
N TYR A 70 -36.53 -6.76 -29.44
CA TYR A 70 -35.51 -7.37 -28.61
C TYR A 70 -34.35 -7.78 -29.51
N ASN A 71 -33.16 -7.30 -29.21
CA ASN A 71 -31.94 -7.73 -29.89
C ASN A 71 -31.20 -8.67 -28.94
N TYR A 72 -30.85 -9.85 -29.43
CA TYR A 72 -30.07 -10.82 -28.68
C TYR A 72 -28.62 -10.71 -29.12
N PHE A 73 -27.71 -10.82 -28.16
CA PHE A 73 -26.25 -10.73 -28.32
C PHE A 73 -25.62 -11.80 -27.43
N GLU A 74 -24.43 -12.25 -27.79
CA GLU A 74 -23.62 -13.20 -26.98
C GLU A 74 -24.37 -14.49 -26.64
N PHE A 75 -25.11 -15.04 -27.61
CA PHE A 75 -25.77 -16.32 -27.43
C PHE A 75 -24.73 -17.44 -27.41
N ALA A 76 -24.66 -18.20 -26.32
CA ALA A 76 -23.73 -19.30 -26.13
C ALA A 76 -24.45 -20.51 -25.54
N GLU A 77 -24.11 -21.72 -26.01
CA GLU A 77 -24.68 -22.97 -25.50
C GLU A 77 -23.98 -23.45 -24.22
N ASP A 78 -22.70 -23.08 -24.04
CA ASP A 78 -21.84 -23.47 -22.93
C ASP A 78 -21.31 -22.25 -22.16
N ILE A 79 -22.22 -21.52 -21.49
CA ILE A 79 -21.79 -20.52 -20.49
C ILE A 79 -21.45 -21.27 -19.20
N ASP A 80 -20.33 -20.90 -18.57
CA ASP A 80 -19.99 -21.38 -17.24
C ASP A 80 -21.06 -20.89 -16.23
N ILE A 81 -22.04 -21.74 -15.96
CA ILE A 81 -23.29 -21.40 -15.26
C ILE A 81 -23.01 -21.02 -13.80
N TYR A 82 -21.90 -21.49 -13.23
CA TYR A 82 -21.66 -21.45 -11.78
C TYR A 82 -21.38 -20.04 -11.24
N PRO A 83 -20.41 -19.27 -11.76
CA PRO A 83 -20.20 -17.90 -11.28
C PRO A 83 -21.39 -16.99 -11.60
N THR A 84 -22.11 -17.23 -12.70
CA THR A 84 -23.20 -16.35 -13.16
C THR A 84 -24.43 -16.41 -12.25
N PHE A 85 -24.72 -17.55 -11.63
CA PHE A 85 -25.89 -17.75 -10.76
C PHE A 85 -25.52 -17.97 -9.28
N ASP A 86 -24.32 -17.58 -8.85
CA ASP A 86 -23.92 -17.66 -7.45
C ASP A 86 -24.68 -16.63 -6.60
N ILE A 87 -25.60 -17.13 -5.78
CA ILE A 87 -26.42 -16.31 -4.87
C ILE A 87 -25.88 -16.31 -3.43
N SER A 88 -24.68 -16.86 -3.19
CA SER A 88 -24.12 -16.96 -1.83
C SER A 88 -23.98 -15.62 -1.13
N ASN A 89 -23.75 -14.53 -1.88
CA ASN A 89 -23.70 -13.16 -1.37
C ASN A 89 -25.05 -12.63 -0.84
N CYS A 90 -26.17 -13.28 -1.17
CA CYS A 90 -27.49 -12.93 -0.65
C CYS A 90 -27.74 -13.48 0.77
N PHE A 91 -26.86 -14.33 1.30
CA PHE A 91 -27.02 -15.01 2.57
C PHE A 91 -25.94 -14.58 3.57
N ASP A 92 -26.36 -14.26 4.79
CA ASP A 92 -25.44 -13.99 5.90
C ASP A 92 -24.72 -15.27 6.35
N GLU A 93 -23.60 -15.14 7.07
CA GLU A 93 -22.80 -16.27 7.60
C GLU A 93 -23.62 -17.30 8.39
N LYS A 94 -24.68 -16.87 9.08
CA LYS A 94 -25.57 -17.78 9.84
C LYS A 94 -26.52 -18.59 8.95
N GLN A 95 -26.64 -18.20 7.69
CA GLN A 95 -27.56 -18.76 6.70
C GLN A 95 -26.83 -19.56 5.62
N LYS A 96 -25.52 -19.77 5.77
CA LYS A 96 -24.72 -20.65 4.94
C LYS A 96 -23.85 -21.54 5.81
N LEU A 97 -23.49 -22.71 5.28
CA LEU A 97 -22.55 -23.63 5.91
C LEU A 97 -21.43 -23.86 4.90
N GLY A 98 -20.22 -23.42 5.25
CA GLY A 98 -19.03 -23.73 4.48
C GLY A 98 -18.57 -25.16 4.76
N PHE A 99 -17.92 -25.77 3.78
CA PHE A 99 -17.24 -27.04 3.96
C PHE A 99 -16.07 -27.15 2.98
N GLN A 100 -15.04 -27.88 3.40
CA GLN A 100 -13.92 -28.25 2.54
C GLN A 100 -13.91 -29.75 2.30
N ILE A 101 -13.62 -30.13 1.06
CA ILE A 101 -13.48 -31.51 0.62
C ILE A 101 -12.09 -31.73 0.02
N THR A 102 -11.43 -32.83 0.40
CA THR A 102 -10.11 -33.19 -0.12
C THR A 102 -10.19 -34.41 -1.04
N PHE A 103 -9.57 -34.28 -2.21
CA PHE A 103 -9.37 -35.34 -3.20
C PHE A 103 -7.88 -35.65 -3.31
N PRO A 104 -7.47 -36.92 -3.43
CA PRO A 104 -6.07 -37.28 -3.68
C PRO A 104 -5.70 -37.08 -5.15
N GLY A 105 -4.47 -36.66 -5.42
CA GLY A 105 -3.89 -36.52 -6.75
C GLY A 105 -3.63 -35.08 -7.18
N ALA A 106 -2.94 -34.94 -8.31
CA ALA A 106 -2.55 -33.65 -8.87
C ALA A 106 -3.70 -33.01 -9.66
N TYR A 107 -3.89 -31.70 -9.44
CA TYR A 107 -4.85 -30.87 -10.17
C TYR A 107 -4.25 -30.37 -11.49
N ASN A 108 -4.93 -30.61 -12.60
CA ASN A 108 -4.55 -30.07 -13.90
C ASN A 108 -5.33 -28.76 -14.16
N LEU A 109 -4.61 -27.64 -14.14
CA LEU A 109 -5.18 -26.30 -14.40
C LEU A 109 -5.91 -26.20 -15.74
N GLY A 110 -5.49 -26.95 -16.76
CA GLY A 110 -6.15 -26.98 -18.07
C GLY A 110 -7.53 -27.64 -18.07
N LEU A 111 -7.95 -28.26 -16.97
CA LEU A 111 -9.25 -28.94 -16.81
C LEU A 111 -10.13 -28.27 -15.74
N GLN A 112 -9.77 -27.05 -15.30
CA GLN A 112 -10.47 -26.33 -14.21
C GLN A 112 -11.99 -26.25 -14.40
N ASP A 113 -12.46 -25.97 -15.61
CA ASP A 113 -13.89 -25.82 -15.90
C ASP A 113 -14.63 -27.16 -15.74
N GLN A 114 -14.01 -28.24 -16.21
CA GLN A 114 -14.54 -29.59 -16.05
C GLN A 114 -14.57 -30.02 -14.58
N TRP A 115 -13.53 -29.67 -13.81
CA TRP A 115 -13.48 -29.90 -12.38
C TRP A 115 -14.63 -29.18 -11.67
N THR A 116 -14.77 -27.88 -11.92
CA THR A 116 -15.80 -27.03 -11.30
C THR A 116 -17.20 -27.55 -11.63
N ALA A 117 -17.47 -27.87 -12.89
CA ALA A 117 -18.76 -28.40 -13.34
C ALA A 117 -19.12 -29.75 -12.73
N THR A 118 -18.14 -30.66 -12.70
CA THR A 118 -18.34 -32.00 -12.17
C THR A 118 -18.51 -31.97 -10.66
N ILE A 119 -17.73 -31.15 -9.95
CA ILE A 119 -17.86 -30.92 -8.51
C ILE A 119 -19.24 -30.36 -8.20
N TYR A 120 -19.65 -29.28 -8.86
CA TYR A 120 -20.93 -28.64 -8.58
C TYR A 120 -22.09 -29.64 -8.74
N SER A 121 -22.17 -30.30 -9.91
CA SER A 121 -23.25 -31.24 -10.19
C SER A 121 -23.26 -32.42 -9.20
N THR A 122 -22.08 -32.93 -8.83
CA THR A 122 -21.93 -33.99 -7.84
C THR A 122 -22.39 -33.55 -6.45
N LEU A 123 -22.03 -32.33 -6.03
CA LEU A 123 -22.43 -31.76 -4.74
C LEU A 123 -23.94 -31.57 -4.65
N VAL A 124 -24.54 -30.98 -5.69
CA VAL A 124 -26.00 -30.76 -5.78
C VAL A 124 -26.76 -32.08 -5.69
N GLN A 125 -26.34 -33.09 -6.45
CA GLN A 125 -26.96 -34.41 -6.45
C GLN A 125 -26.81 -35.13 -5.10
N THR A 126 -25.63 -35.07 -4.50
CA THR A 126 -25.31 -35.76 -3.26
C THR A 126 -26.06 -35.16 -2.07
N MET A 127 -26.06 -33.84 -1.97
CA MET A 127 -26.77 -33.13 -0.91
C MET A 127 -28.28 -33.07 -1.14
N ASN A 128 -28.75 -33.44 -2.34
CA ASN A 128 -30.14 -33.41 -2.75
C ASN A 128 -30.80 -32.02 -2.58
N VAL A 129 -30.03 -30.96 -2.86
CA VAL A 129 -30.47 -29.55 -2.82
C VAL A 129 -30.74 -29.01 -4.22
N PHE A 130 -31.43 -27.87 -4.35
CA PHE A 130 -31.48 -27.16 -5.63
C PHE A 130 -30.08 -26.64 -6.04
N PRO A 131 -29.79 -26.56 -7.35
CA PRO A 131 -28.47 -26.17 -7.85
C PRO A 131 -27.93 -24.87 -7.22
N ILE A 132 -28.74 -23.81 -7.21
CA ILE A 132 -28.36 -22.48 -6.70
C ILE A 132 -28.03 -22.45 -5.19
N ARG A 133 -28.32 -23.52 -4.44
CA ARG A 133 -27.97 -23.61 -3.01
C ARG A 133 -26.54 -24.05 -2.76
N VAL A 134 -25.82 -24.46 -3.80
CA VAL A 134 -24.37 -24.67 -3.74
C VAL A 134 -23.70 -23.44 -4.36
N GLY A 135 -22.90 -22.73 -3.57
CA GLY A 135 -22.26 -21.48 -4.01
C GLY A 135 -20.83 -21.35 -3.50
N GLY A 136 -20.09 -20.36 -4.00
CA GLY A 136 -18.71 -20.08 -3.58
C GLY A 136 -17.74 -21.24 -3.77
N ILE A 137 -17.88 -22.01 -4.85
CA ILE A 137 -16.96 -23.11 -5.15
C ILE A 137 -15.58 -22.53 -5.47
N THR A 138 -14.58 -22.94 -4.69
CA THR A 138 -13.16 -22.63 -4.93
C THR A 138 -12.35 -23.91 -4.91
N ILE A 139 -11.40 -24.02 -5.85
CA ILE A 139 -10.54 -25.18 -5.98
C ILE A 139 -9.10 -24.73 -5.76
N SER A 140 -8.41 -25.38 -4.84
CA SER A 140 -6.97 -25.24 -4.62
C SER A 140 -6.32 -26.62 -4.60
N ASN A 141 -5.01 -26.70 -4.68
CA ASN A 141 -4.30 -27.97 -4.69
C ASN A 141 -2.87 -27.83 -4.16
N ASP A 142 -2.31 -28.94 -3.72
CA ASP A 142 -0.88 -29.16 -3.55
C ASP A 142 -0.40 -30.27 -4.50
N ASP A 143 0.81 -30.80 -4.28
CA ASP A 143 1.39 -31.87 -5.10
C ASP A 143 0.64 -33.20 -4.97
N ASP A 144 -0.05 -33.41 -3.84
CA ASP A 144 -0.64 -34.69 -3.46
C ASP A 144 -2.18 -34.66 -3.38
N ASN A 145 -2.80 -33.47 -3.27
CA ASN A 145 -4.23 -33.32 -3.02
C ASN A 145 -4.84 -32.09 -3.72
N VAL A 146 -6.14 -32.20 -4.01
CA VAL A 146 -7.02 -31.12 -4.46
C VAL A 146 -8.03 -30.82 -3.36
N TYR A 147 -8.16 -29.56 -2.99
CA TYR A 147 -9.07 -29.04 -1.97
C TYR A 147 -10.19 -28.25 -2.65
N VAL A 148 -11.43 -28.54 -2.28
CA VAL A 148 -12.63 -27.89 -2.78
C VAL A 148 -13.37 -27.27 -1.62
N ASN A 149 -13.45 -25.94 -1.58
CA ASN A 149 -14.31 -25.25 -0.62
C ASN A 149 -15.61 -24.85 -1.31
N ALA A 150 -16.73 -25.00 -0.61
CA ALA A 150 -18.03 -24.57 -1.10
C ALA A 150 -18.97 -24.25 0.07
N TYR A 151 -20.05 -23.53 -0.21
CA TYR A 151 -21.14 -23.28 0.72
C TYR A 151 -22.38 -24.10 0.33
N VAL A 152 -23.11 -24.57 1.35
CA VAL A 152 -24.52 -24.94 1.21
C VAL A 152 -25.38 -23.88 1.91
N LEU A 153 -26.29 -23.27 1.15
CA LEU A 153 -27.12 -22.14 1.58
C LEU A 153 -28.43 -22.62 2.21
N THR A 154 -29.01 -21.87 3.15
CA THR A 154 -30.39 -22.11 3.62
C THR A 154 -31.41 -21.84 2.52
N SER A 155 -32.59 -22.47 2.61
CA SER A 155 -33.74 -22.11 1.79
C SER A 155 -34.53 -20.97 2.45
N SER A 156 -35.10 -20.05 1.68
CA SER A 156 -36.15 -19.15 2.18
C SER A 156 -37.52 -19.72 1.81
N ALA A 157 -38.27 -20.20 2.80
CA ALA A 157 -39.60 -20.73 2.58
C ALA A 157 -40.56 -19.61 2.17
N LEU A 158 -40.45 -18.44 2.81
CA LEU A 158 -41.29 -17.27 2.55
C LEU A 158 -41.13 -16.74 1.12
N ALA A 159 -39.93 -16.81 0.53
CA ALA A 159 -39.67 -16.31 -0.83
C ALA A 159 -40.46 -17.06 -1.93
N GLN A 160 -41.02 -18.23 -1.63
CA GLN A 160 -41.90 -18.96 -2.55
C GLN A 160 -43.33 -18.40 -2.59
N PHE A 161 -43.62 -17.40 -1.76
CA PHE A 161 -44.94 -16.79 -1.62
C PHE A 161 -44.87 -15.28 -1.83
N GLU A 162 -45.89 -14.74 -2.46
CA GLU A 162 -46.11 -13.31 -2.58
C GLU A 162 -47.06 -12.84 -1.48
N LYS A 163 -46.66 -11.79 -0.76
CA LYS A 163 -47.52 -11.12 0.22
C LYS A 163 -48.56 -10.27 -0.50
N LEU A 164 -49.83 -10.48 -0.20
CA LEU A 164 -50.89 -9.67 -0.78
C LEU A 164 -50.92 -8.26 -0.15
N PRO A 165 -51.22 -7.19 -0.92
CA PRO A 165 -51.10 -5.80 -0.46
C PRO A 165 -52.08 -5.37 0.64
N GLN A 166 -53.03 -6.22 1.03
CA GLN A 166 -54.07 -5.91 2.02
C GLN A 166 -54.08 -6.93 3.15
N PHE A 167 -54.21 -6.45 4.38
CA PHE A 167 -54.48 -7.31 5.53
C PHE A 167 -55.86 -7.94 5.37
N THR A 168 -55.94 -9.26 5.50
CA THR A 168 -57.22 -9.97 5.52
C THR A 168 -57.62 -10.31 6.94
N LEU A 169 -58.93 -10.44 7.16
CA LEU A 169 -59.44 -10.95 8.41
C LEU A 169 -59.14 -12.45 8.46
N GLU A 170 -58.75 -12.93 9.64
CA GLU A 170 -58.52 -14.37 9.85
C GLU A 170 -59.70 -15.22 9.35
N HIS A 171 -59.39 -16.20 8.48
CA HIS A 171 -60.35 -17.11 7.91
C HIS A 171 -60.21 -18.52 8.52
N GLU A 172 -61.32 -19.27 8.57
CA GLU A 172 -61.34 -20.70 8.87
C GLU A 172 -60.68 -21.48 7.72
N ASN A 173 -59.35 -21.51 7.66
CA ASN A 173 -58.65 -22.25 6.60
C ASN A 173 -58.48 -23.74 6.94
N ASP A 174 -57.94 -24.50 5.98
CA ASP A 174 -57.85 -25.95 6.02
C ASP A 174 -57.03 -26.50 7.21
N LYS A 175 -56.05 -25.74 7.73
CA LYS A 175 -55.25 -26.14 8.89
C LYS A 175 -54.72 -24.94 9.67
N LEU A 176 -55.07 -24.87 10.96
CA LEU A 176 -54.68 -23.79 11.88
C LEU A 176 -53.66 -24.29 12.92
N MET A 177 -52.59 -23.51 13.11
CA MET A 177 -51.55 -23.72 14.11
C MET A 177 -51.28 -22.41 14.87
N LYS A 178 -50.83 -22.47 16.12
CA LYS A 178 -50.50 -21.29 16.95
C LYS A 178 -49.09 -21.37 17.50
N GLY A 179 -48.54 -20.22 17.90
CA GLY A 179 -47.18 -20.12 18.43
C GLY A 179 -46.08 -20.13 17.36
N ILE A 180 -46.43 -19.84 16.09
CA ILE A 180 -45.49 -19.79 14.96
C ILE A 180 -44.92 -18.38 14.87
N THR A 181 -43.67 -18.17 15.25
CA THR A 181 -43.19 -16.82 15.59
C THR A 181 -42.88 -15.93 14.39
N THR A 182 -42.79 -16.52 13.19
CA THR A 182 -42.50 -15.78 11.95
C THR A 182 -43.34 -16.29 10.78
N ALA A 183 -43.53 -15.43 9.77
CA ALA A 183 -44.18 -15.81 8.53
C ALA A 183 -43.37 -16.87 7.73
N ASP A 184 -42.04 -16.87 7.86
CA ASP A 184 -41.17 -17.87 7.21
C ASP A 184 -41.33 -19.27 7.81
N GLU A 185 -41.50 -19.37 9.13
CA GLU A 185 -41.88 -20.64 9.78
C GLU A 185 -43.26 -21.14 9.31
N CYS A 186 -44.22 -20.23 9.11
CA CYS A 186 -45.54 -20.57 8.59
C CYS A 186 -45.47 -21.03 7.11
N ALA A 187 -44.63 -20.38 6.30
CA ALA A 187 -44.36 -20.79 4.92
C ALA A 187 -43.70 -22.18 4.87
N ALA A 188 -42.75 -22.47 5.77
CA ALA A 188 -42.12 -23.79 5.86
C ALA A 188 -43.15 -24.88 6.18
N LEU A 189 -44.09 -24.60 7.11
CA LEU A 189 -45.20 -25.51 7.42
C LEU A 189 -46.14 -25.72 6.23
N CYS A 190 -46.37 -24.69 5.42
CA CYS A 190 -47.14 -24.80 4.17
C CYS A 190 -46.44 -25.73 3.17
N ILE A 191 -45.12 -25.57 2.98
CA ILE A 191 -44.32 -26.43 2.09
C ILE A 191 -44.28 -27.88 2.59
N ASP A 192 -44.11 -28.07 3.89
CA ASP A 192 -43.98 -29.39 4.52
C ASP A 192 -45.32 -30.10 4.78
N ASN A 193 -46.44 -29.47 4.45
CA ASN A 193 -47.76 -30.02 4.73
C ASN A 193 -48.05 -31.24 3.84
N SER A 194 -48.02 -32.43 4.43
CA SER A 194 -48.36 -33.68 3.74
C SER A 194 -49.86 -33.92 3.59
N ASP A 195 -50.70 -33.18 4.32
CA ASP A 195 -52.14 -33.40 4.37
C ASP A 195 -52.85 -32.93 3.09
N PHE A 196 -52.32 -31.88 2.46
CA PHE A 196 -52.79 -31.31 1.20
C PHE A 196 -51.72 -30.41 0.58
N GLU A 197 -51.79 -30.21 -0.74
CA GLU A 197 -50.97 -29.22 -1.44
C GLU A 197 -51.37 -27.81 -1.00
N CYS A 198 -50.50 -27.17 -0.21
CA CYS A 198 -50.76 -25.85 0.36
C CYS A 198 -50.37 -24.78 -0.66
N GLU A 199 -51.35 -23.98 -1.10
CA GLU A 199 -51.20 -22.93 -2.12
C GLU A 199 -51.05 -21.52 -1.53
N GLY A 200 -51.30 -21.39 -0.23
CA GLY A 200 -51.17 -20.13 0.50
C GLY A 200 -51.36 -20.28 1.99
N PHE A 201 -51.03 -19.24 2.74
CA PHE A 201 -51.22 -19.22 4.19
C PHE A 201 -51.52 -17.80 4.70
N GLN A 202 -52.16 -17.73 5.86
CA GLN A 202 -52.33 -16.50 6.63
C GLN A 202 -51.44 -16.54 7.88
N TYR A 203 -50.76 -15.43 8.15
CA TYR A 203 -49.97 -15.23 9.35
C TYR A 203 -50.56 -14.11 10.21
N CYS A 204 -51.06 -14.48 11.39
CA CYS A 204 -51.80 -13.60 12.29
C CYS A 204 -50.98 -13.35 13.57
N GLN A 205 -50.18 -12.28 13.57
CA GLN A 205 -49.30 -11.94 14.70
C GLN A 205 -50.07 -11.69 16.00
N TYR A 206 -51.28 -11.13 15.91
CA TYR A 206 -52.07 -10.70 17.06
C TYR A 206 -52.99 -11.79 17.65
N ASP A 207 -53.13 -12.95 16.98
CA ASP A 207 -53.88 -14.10 17.51
C ASP A 207 -52.94 -15.20 18.04
N GLY A 208 -52.04 -14.82 18.93
CA GLY A 208 -51.09 -15.78 19.53
C GLY A 208 -50.18 -16.42 18.48
N PHE A 209 -49.77 -15.63 17.48
CA PHE A 209 -48.90 -16.07 16.38
C PHE A 209 -49.51 -17.24 15.60
N ALA A 210 -50.76 -17.06 15.13
CA ALA A 210 -51.47 -18.08 14.39
C ALA A 210 -50.99 -18.17 12.93
N CYS A 211 -50.86 -19.40 12.45
CA CYS A 211 -50.49 -19.78 11.09
C CYS A 211 -51.59 -20.66 10.51
N SER A 212 -52.23 -20.19 9.45
CA SER A 212 -53.42 -20.84 8.87
C SER A 212 -53.15 -21.18 7.42
N LEU A 213 -53.06 -22.48 7.10
CA LEU A 213 -52.71 -23.00 5.77
C LEU A 213 -53.95 -23.22 4.90
N SER A 214 -53.83 -22.97 3.59
CA SER A 214 -54.93 -23.01 2.61
C SER A 214 -54.57 -23.85 1.39
N LYS A 215 -55.53 -24.64 0.88
CA LYS A 215 -55.45 -25.30 -0.43
C LYS A 215 -55.63 -24.35 -1.61
N ASP A 216 -56.18 -23.17 -1.36
CA ASP A 216 -56.47 -22.17 -2.38
C ASP A 216 -55.49 -21.00 -2.30
N HIS A 217 -55.11 -20.45 -3.47
CA HIS A 217 -54.29 -19.23 -3.58
C HIS A 217 -54.90 -18.00 -2.90
N LEU A 218 -56.22 -17.98 -2.72
CA LEU A 218 -56.96 -16.95 -2.00
C LEU A 218 -57.90 -17.63 -1.03
N THR A 219 -57.86 -17.21 0.22
CA THR A 219 -58.73 -17.76 1.26
C THR A 219 -60.20 -17.38 1.00
N THR A 220 -61.01 -18.33 0.53
CA THR A 220 -62.46 -18.13 0.28
C THR A 220 -63.34 -18.55 1.46
N HIS A 221 -62.71 -18.90 2.59
CA HIS A 221 -63.36 -19.47 3.76
C HIS A 221 -64.06 -18.42 4.65
N LYS A 222 -64.90 -18.88 5.59
CA LYS A 222 -65.63 -17.98 6.50
C LYS A 222 -64.67 -17.25 7.43
N VAL A 223 -64.91 -15.96 7.68
CA VAL A 223 -64.18 -15.15 8.66
C VAL A 223 -64.46 -15.67 10.08
N THR A 224 -63.43 -15.79 10.92
CA THR A 224 -63.56 -16.28 12.30
C THR A 224 -64.30 -15.28 13.19
N PHE A 225 -64.98 -15.77 14.23
CA PHE A 225 -65.83 -14.96 15.13
C PHE A 225 -65.07 -13.87 15.93
N ASN A 226 -63.74 -13.99 16.05
CA ASN A 226 -62.83 -13.04 16.69
C ASN A 226 -61.62 -12.71 15.78
N ALA A 227 -61.88 -12.53 14.48
CA ALA A 227 -60.80 -12.37 13.49
C ALA A 227 -59.86 -11.20 13.81
N THR A 228 -58.56 -11.49 13.77
CA THR A 228 -57.50 -10.48 13.81
C THR A 228 -57.03 -10.13 12.40
N ALA A 229 -56.30 -9.02 12.26
CA ALA A 229 -55.64 -8.68 11.00
C ALA A 229 -54.46 -9.64 10.77
N CYS A 230 -54.45 -10.27 9.61
CA CYS A 230 -53.42 -11.23 9.20
C CYS A 230 -52.77 -10.79 7.89
N ASP A 231 -51.51 -11.16 7.72
CA ASP A 231 -50.83 -11.10 6.43
C ASP A 231 -51.19 -12.34 5.61
N GLU A 232 -51.63 -12.17 4.37
CA GLU A 232 -51.94 -13.28 3.46
C GLU A 232 -50.84 -13.45 2.42
N TYR A 233 -50.42 -14.70 2.25
CA TYR A 233 -49.34 -15.11 1.37
C TYR A 233 -49.85 -16.17 0.41
N THR A 234 -49.54 -16.03 -0.87
CA THR A 234 -49.96 -16.96 -1.93
C THR A 234 -48.79 -17.42 -2.76
N ARG A 235 -48.78 -18.67 -3.24
CA ARG A 235 -47.70 -19.17 -4.09
C ARG A 235 -47.63 -18.43 -5.41
N THR A 236 -46.41 -18.16 -5.85
CA THR A 236 -46.12 -17.49 -7.13
C THR A 236 -46.18 -18.44 -8.34
N ILE A 237 -46.12 -19.75 -8.12
CA ILE A 237 -46.11 -20.79 -9.17
C ILE A 237 -47.01 -21.99 -8.80
N LYS A 238 -47.66 -22.59 -9.80
CA LYS A 238 -48.49 -23.82 -9.68
C LYS A 238 -47.70 -25.09 -10.01
N VAL A 239 -46.57 -25.30 -9.33
CA VAL A 239 -45.74 -26.49 -9.55
C VAL A 239 -45.52 -27.18 -8.22
N ALA A 240 -45.72 -28.50 -8.21
CA ALA A 240 -45.43 -29.35 -7.05
C ALA A 240 -43.98 -29.11 -6.60
N THR A 241 -43.81 -28.47 -5.45
CA THR A 241 -42.50 -28.12 -4.93
C THR A 241 -41.86 -29.35 -4.29
N LYS A 242 -40.63 -29.67 -4.70
CA LYS A 242 -39.83 -30.71 -4.06
C LYS A 242 -39.43 -30.20 -2.68
N LYS A 243 -39.74 -30.97 -1.62
CA LYS A 243 -39.23 -30.70 -0.27
C LYS A 243 -37.70 -30.67 -0.31
N GLU A 244 -37.15 -29.53 0.07
CA GLU A 244 -35.71 -29.37 0.18
C GLU A 244 -35.19 -29.78 1.56
N PRO A 245 -34.00 -30.39 1.64
CA PRO A 245 -33.39 -30.70 2.92
C PRO A 245 -32.91 -29.43 3.63
N LEU A 246 -32.94 -29.48 4.96
CA LEU A 246 -32.26 -28.48 5.79
C LEU A 246 -30.75 -28.52 5.53
N VAL A 247 -30.05 -27.43 5.80
CA VAL A 247 -28.58 -27.33 5.64
C VAL A 247 -27.84 -28.45 6.40
N SER A 248 -28.30 -28.77 7.61
CA SER A 248 -27.76 -29.87 8.42
C SER A 248 -27.99 -31.25 7.80
N GLU A 249 -29.15 -31.48 7.21
CA GLU A 249 -29.50 -32.74 6.54
C GLU A 249 -28.70 -32.91 5.25
N ALA A 250 -28.63 -31.85 4.43
CA ALA A 250 -27.81 -31.79 3.22
C ALA A 250 -26.34 -32.10 3.52
N TYR A 251 -25.77 -31.44 4.54
CA TYR A 251 -24.40 -31.70 4.99
C TYR A 251 -24.21 -33.13 5.51
N THR A 252 -25.20 -33.70 6.19
CA THR A 252 -25.16 -35.09 6.67
C THR A 252 -25.17 -36.09 5.50
N LEU A 253 -25.95 -35.84 4.45
CA LEU A 253 -25.94 -36.65 3.22
C LEU A 253 -24.57 -36.62 2.56
N LEU A 254 -23.95 -35.44 2.48
CA LEU A 254 -22.59 -35.27 1.96
C LEU A 254 -21.56 -36.02 2.80
N LEU A 255 -21.60 -35.87 4.13
CA LEU A 255 -20.70 -36.57 5.05
C LEU A 255 -20.81 -38.09 4.92
N ASN A 256 -22.04 -38.62 4.82
CA ASN A 256 -22.28 -40.04 4.62
C ASN A 256 -21.72 -40.52 3.28
N ALA A 257 -21.90 -39.75 2.20
CA ALA A 257 -21.38 -40.10 0.88
C ALA A 257 -19.84 -40.14 0.85
N VAL A 258 -19.18 -39.24 1.58
CA VAL A 258 -17.72 -39.24 1.77
C VAL A 258 -17.29 -40.47 2.58
N GLN A 259 -17.91 -40.73 3.74
CA GLN A 259 -17.56 -41.86 4.61
C GLN A 259 -17.78 -43.23 3.94
N GLN A 260 -18.77 -43.32 3.05
CA GLN A 260 -19.08 -44.54 2.30
C GLN A 260 -18.26 -44.68 1.00
N GLY A 261 -17.45 -43.67 0.64
CA GLY A 261 -16.66 -43.66 -0.59
C GLY A 261 -17.51 -43.61 -1.87
N THR A 262 -18.78 -43.20 -1.77
CA THR A 262 -19.74 -43.16 -2.89
C THR A 262 -19.71 -41.83 -3.63
N LEU A 263 -19.16 -40.79 -3.00
CA LEU A 263 -18.85 -39.55 -3.70
C LEU A 263 -17.67 -39.86 -4.65
N GLN A 264 -17.82 -39.58 -5.94
CA GLN A 264 -16.77 -39.75 -6.96
C GLN A 264 -16.95 -38.66 -8.01
N ILE A 265 -15.86 -37.98 -8.40
CA ILE A 265 -15.86 -37.12 -9.58
C ILE A 265 -15.09 -37.78 -10.71
N LYS A 266 -15.60 -37.61 -11.92
CA LYS A 266 -15.04 -38.17 -13.14
C LYS A 266 -14.49 -37.04 -13.99
N ILE A 267 -13.17 -37.05 -14.19
CA ILE A 267 -12.47 -36.10 -15.07
C ILE A 267 -11.93 -36.88 -16.27
N THR A 268 -12.11 -36.32 -17.46
CA THR A 268 -11.70 -36.93 -18.73
C THR A 268 -10.56 -36.11 -19.32
N ASP A 269 -9.35 -36.66 -19.37
CA ASP A 269 -8.19 -35.99 -19.97
C ASP A 269 -8.15 -36.24 -21.49
N ASN A 270 -8.13 -35.16 -22.28
CA ASN A 270 -7.90 -35.20 -23.71
C ASN A 270 -6.41 -34.94 -23.98
N GLN A 271 -5.57 -35.96 -23.83
CA GLN A 271 -4.16 -35.81 -24.19
C GLN A 271 -4.03 -35.58 -25.69
N GLY A 272 -3.49 -34.42 -26.05
CA GLY A 272 -3.25 -34.03 -27.43
C GLY A 272 -2.42 -35.08 -28.17
N ASN A 273 -2.98 -35.57 -29.28
CA ASN A 273 -2.35 -36.38 -30.32
C ASN A 273 -1.92 -37.82 -29.92
N THR A 274 -2.88 -38.74 -29.85
CA THR A 274 -2.95 -39.89 -30.77
C THR A 274 -4.30 -40.57 -30.60
N ALA A 275 -4.89 -41.05 -31.70
CA ALA A 275 -6.15 -41.78 -31.67
C ALA A 275 -6.10 -42.92 -30.63
N LEU A 276 -7.13 -42.96 -29.78
CA LEU A 276 -7.42 -43.99 -28.76
C LEU A 276 -6.66 -43.84 -27.42
N VAL A 277 -7.21 -43.05 -26.47
CA VAL A 277 -7.76 -43.50 -25.16
C VAL A 277 -8.25 -42.26 -24.39
N ASN A 278 -9.57 -42.15 -24.13
CA ASN A 278 -10.10 -41.27 -23.08
C ASN A 278 -9.71 -41.88 -21.73
N LEU A 279 -8.73 -41.31 -21.03
CA LEU A 279 -8.39 -41.77 -19.67
C LEU A 279 -9.36 -41.14 -18.69
N GLU A 280 -10.33 -41.92 -18.22
CA GLU A 280 -11.24 -41.55 -17.15
C GLU A 280 -10.51 -41.69 -15.81
N THR A 281 -10.24 -40.56 -15.14
CA THR A 281 -9.66 -40.58 -13.79
C THR A 281 -10.79 -40.37 -12.78
N TYR A 282 -10.96 -41.35 -11.90
CA TYR A 282 -11.92 -41.30 -10.80
C TYR A 282 -11.20 -40.85 -9.54
N TYR A 283 -11.61 -39.71 -9.01
CA TYR A 283 -11.10 -39.21 -7.74
C TYR A 283 -12.04 -39.64 -6.62
N SER A 284 -11.55 -40.55 -5.76
CA SER A 284 -12.25 -41.03 -4.56
C SER A 284 -11.78 -40.26 -3.33
N PHE A 285 -12.72 -39.91 -2.45
CA PHE A 285 -12.60 -38.83 -1.47
C PHE A 285 -11.78 -39.23 -0.24
N LEU A 286 -11.02 -38.28 0.31
CA LEU A 286 -10.13 -38.51 1.46
C LEU A 286 -10.76 -38.06 2.79
N ASN A 287 -11.32 -36.84 2.84
CA ASN A 287 -11.89 -36.24 4.05
C ASN A 287 -12.87 -35.09 3.73
N ILE A 288 -13.72 -34.74 4.71
CA ILE A 288 -14.59 -33.55 4.69
C ILE A 288 -14.55 -32.87 6.07
N SER A 289 -14.37 -31.55 6.08
CA SER A 289 -14.45 -30.73 7.30
C SER A 289 -15.57 -29.71 7.18
N LYS A 290 -16.42 -29.64 8.23
CA LYS A 290 -17.41 -28.57 8.36
C LYS A 290 -16.64 -27.27 8.64
N ASP A 291 -16.91 -26.25 7.83
CA ASP A 291 -16.54 -24.89 8.16
C ASP A 291 -17.59 -24.39 9.17
N ASN A 292 -17.46 -24.81 10.42
CA ASN A 292 -18.00 -23.98 11.49
C ASN A 292 -17.21 -22.68 11.38
N SER A 293 -17.90 -21.55 11.39
CA SER A 293 -17.36 -20.19 11.52
C SER A 293 -16.51 -19.96 12.78
N ASP A 294 -15.92 -21.00 13.35
CA ASP A 294 -14.96 -21.03 14.45
C ASP A 294 -13.68 -21.85 14.13
N LEU A 295 -13.51 -22.43 12.93
CA LEU A 295 -12.23 -23.04 12.50
C LEU A 295 -11.94 -22.91 10.98
N VAL A 296 -12.24 -21.76 10.38
CA VAL A 296 -11.09 -21.06 9.76
C VAL A 296 -10.10 -20.94 10.91
N GLN A 297 -8.94 -21.60 10.87
CA GLN A 297 -7.88 -21.22 11.81
C GLN A 297 -7.79 -19.71 11.69
N SER A 298 -8.23 -18.97 12.72
CA SER A 298 -8.12 -17.53 12.73
C SER A 298 -6.63 -17.26 12.62
N ARG A 299 -6.18 -17.04 11.39
CA ARG A 299 -4.81 -16.67 11.11
C ARG A 299 -4.80 -15.18 11.39
N PRO A 300 -4.01 -14.71 12.35
CA PRO A 300 -3.82 -13.29 12.49
C PRO A 300 -3.22 -12.76 11.18
N LEU A 301 -3.54 -11.51 10.84
CA LEU A 301 -2.79 -10.81 9.80
C LEU A 301 -1.29 -10.94 10.10
N PRO A 302 -0.46 -11.27 9.09
CA PRO A 302 0.98 -11.32 9.27
C PRO A 302 1.52 -9.99 9.80
N SER A 303 2.46 -10.07 10.75
CA SER A 303 3.18 -8.88 11.20
C SER A 303 4.22 -8.49 10.16
N LEU A 304 4.19 -7.24 9.72
CA LEU A 304 5.21 -6.71 8.83
C LEU A 304 6.45 -6.25 9.63
N PRO A 305 7.66 -6.42 9.07
CA PRO A 305 8.89 -5.92 9.70
C PRO A 305 8.93 -4.39 9.70
N SER A 306 9.79 -3.80 10.55
CA SER A 306 9.97 -2.35 10.63
C SER A 306 10.95 -1.78 9.59
N ALA A 307 11.62 -2.64 8.81
CA ALA A 307 12.48 -2.27 7.70
C ALA A 307 12.37 -3.32 6.58
N PHE A 308 12.07 -2.87 5.37
CA PHE A 308 11.84 -3.76 4.22
C PHE A 308 11.95 -3.00 2.89
N SER A 309 12.19 -3.74 1.81
CA SER A 309 12.05 -3.24 0.44
C SER A 309 11.18 -4.16 -0.38
N TYR A 310 10.52 -3.61 -1.40
CA TYR A 310 9.75 -4.37 -2.37
C TYR A 310 9.70 -3.63 -3.70
N ARG A 311 9.44 -4.37 -4.77
CA ARG A 311 9.00 -3.83 -6.05
C ARG A 311 7.49 -4.01 -6.15
N LEU A 312 6.80 -2.95 -6.53
CA LEU A 312 5.37 -2.88 -6.72
C LEU A 312 5.06 -2.74 -8.21
N GLU A 313 4.16 -3.56 -8.70
CA GLU A 313 3.50 -3.37 -9.99
C GLU A 313 2.04 -3.01 -9.72
N THR A 314 1.66 -1.81 -10.13
CA THR A 314 0.30 -1.29 -10.05
C THR A 314 -0.36 -1.44 -11.41
N VAL A 315 -1.39 -2.28 -11.48
CA VAL A 315 -2.20 -2.47 -12.68
C VAL A 315 -3.48 -1.66 -12.51
N VAL A 316 -3.72 -0.73 -13.44
CA VAL A 316 -4.90 0.15 -13.49
C VAL A 316 -5.64 -0.07 -14.82
N PRO A 317 -6.59 -1.01 -14.88
CA PRO A 317 -7.12 -1.39 -16.19
C PRO A 317 -8.12 -0.42 -16.78
N SER A 318 -8.75 0.43 -15.96
CA SER A 318 -9.58 1.54 -16.44
C SER A 318 -8.79 2.50 -17.33
N SER A 319 -7.47 2.65 -17.10
CA SER A 319 -6.55 3.43 -17.94
C SER A 319 -5.67 2.58 -18.86
N SER A 320 -5.77 1.24 -18.79
CA SER A 320 -4.86 0.31 -19.49
C SER A 320 -3.38 0.55 -19.16
N THR A 321 -3.10 0.96 -17.92
CA THR A 321 -1.74 1.30 -17.47
C THR A 321 -1.20 0.25 -16.50
N VAL A 322 0.10 -0.02 -16.60
CA VAL A 322 0.87 -0.76 -15.61
C VAL A 322 2.05 0.12 -15.18
N GLU A 323 2.20 0.34 -13.89
CA GLU A 323 3.25 1.18 -13.31
C GLU A 323 4.12 0.34 -12.37
N GLU A 324 5.44 0.50 -12.46
CA GLU A 324 6.37 -0.12 -11.53
C GLU A 324 6.93 0.92 -10.56
N THR A 325 7.04 0.55 -9.29
CA THR A 325 7.65 1.37 -8.24
C THR A 325 8.55 0.50 -7.38
N TYR A 326 9.78 0.95 -7.10
CA TYR A 326 10.65 0.30 -6.11
C TYR A 326 10.56 1.06 -4.81
N VAL A 327 10.42 0.38 -3.67
CA VAL A 327 10.25 1.01 -2.37
C VAL A 327 11.25 0.45 -1.38
N TRP A 328 11.85 1.32 -0.59
CA TRP A 328 12.68 1.01 0.57
C TRP A 328 12.16 1.78 1.77
N TYR A 329 11.79 1.06 2.82
CA TYR A 329 11.20 1.60 4.02
C TYR A 329 12.06 1.24 5.23
N ASP A 330 12.40 2.23 6.05
CA ASP A 330 13.11 2.01 7.31
C ASP A 330 12.56 2.90 8.43
N GLN A 331 11.77 2.29 9.31
CA GLN A 331 11.14 3.00 10.42
C GLN A 331 12.15 3.48 11.46
N SER A 332 13.27 2.76 11.64
CA SER A 332 14.27 3.09 12.65
C SER A 332 15.07 4.33 12.28
N LEU A 333 15.36 4.49 10.98
CA LEU A 333 16.00 5.69 10.44
C LEU A 333 14.98 6.82 10.19
N GLY A 334 13.69 6.49 10.09
CA GLY A 334 12.65 7.44 9.72
C GLY A 334 12.74 7.84 8.24
N LEU A 335 13.13 6.89 7.37
CA LEU A 335 13.41 7.13 5.96
C LEU A 335 12.55 6.25 5.06
N VAL A 336 12.03 6.85 3.99
CA VAL A 336 11.40 6.12 2.88
C VAL A 336 12.06 6.56 1.59
N ARG A 337 12.41 5.61 0.73
CA ARG A 337 12.78 5.87 -0.66
C ARG A 337 11.79 5.16 -1.55
N PHE A 338 11.38 5.81 -2.63
CA PHE A 338 10.70 5.14 -3.71
C PHE A 338 11.14 5.68 -5.06
N ASP A 339 11.36 4.77 -6.01
CA ASP A 339 11.74 5.11 -7.36
C ASP A 339 10.55 4.89 -8.28
N THR A 340 10.16 5.94 -9.02
CA THR A 340 9.08 5.90 -10.01
C THR A 340 9.61 6.27 -11.39
N ARG A 341 8.78 6.09 -12.41
CA ARG A 341 9.05 6.57 -13.76
C ARG A 341 7.99 7.58 -14.14
N ASP A 342 8.39 8.72 -14.69
CA ASP A 342 7.44 9.72 -15.19
C ASP A 342 6.66 9.12 -16.39
N PRO A 343 5.34 8.87 -16.25
CA PRO A 343 4.56 8.26 -17.32
C PRO A 343 4.10 9.28 -18.37
N TYR A 344 4.31 10.59 -18.14
CA TYR A 344 3.81 11.68 -18.98
C TYR A 344 4.91 12.43 -19.76
N SER A 345 6.18 12.13 -19.50
CA SER A 345 7.31 12.70 -20.23
C SER A 345 7.52 12.02 -21.59
N ASP A 346 7.77 12.81 -22.64
CA ASP A 346 8.18 12.33 -23.96
C ASP A 346 9.52 11.55 -23.91
N GLU A 347 10.33 11.81 -22.88
CA GLU A 347 11.53 11.01 -22.54
C GLU A 347 11.40 10.50 -21.09
N PRO A 348 10.82 9.31 -20.87
CA PRO A 348 10.52 8.83 -19.52
C PRO A 348 11.78 8.34 -18.80
N TYR A 349 12.19 9.08 -17.77
CA TYR A 349 13.32 8.78 -16.88
C TYR A 349 12.86 8.31 -15.50
N THR A 350 13.77 7.68 -14.76
CA THR A 350 13.54 7.30 -13.36
C THR A 350 13.73 8.50 -12.44
N ILE A 351 12.81 8.65 -11.51
CA ILE A 351 12.82 9.67 -10.46
C ILE A 351 12.95 8.95 -9.12
N THR A 352 13.94 9.34 -8.33
CA THR A 352 14.11 8.85 -6.97
C THR A 352 13.54 9.86 -5.99
N HIS A 353 12.59 9.40 -5.19
CA HIS A 353 12.01 10.15 -4.08
C HIS A 353 12.61 9.63 -2.78
N ILE A 354 13.13 10.51 -1.94
CA ILE A 354 13.60 10.17 -0.58
C ILE A 354 12.90 11.09 0.40
N HIS A 355 12.12 10.51 1.31
CA HIS A 355 11.45 11.21 2.40
C HIS A 355 12.19 10.96 3.70
N ASP A 356 12.67 12.04 4.32
CA ASP A 356 13.31 12.04 5.63
C ASP A 356 12.35 12.59 6.69
N PHE A 357 11.67 11.68 7.38
CA PHE A 357 10.74 12.01 8.46
C PHE A 357 11.43 12.42 9.76
N SER A 358 12.77 12.31 9.86
CA SER A 358 13.53 12.84 10.99
C SER A 358 13.53 14.37 10.98
N ILE A 359 13.54 15.00 9.79
CA ILE A 359 13.55 16.46 9.60
C ILE A 359 12.36 17.00 8.79
N GLY A 360 11.53 16.15 8.18
CA GLY A 360 10.33 16.54 7.44
C GLY A 360 10.57 17.00 6.00
N VAL A 361 11.65 16.51 5.38
CA VAL A 361 12.12 16.95 4.04
C VAL A 361 11.99 15.81 3.02
N ALA A 362 11.57 16.15 1.81
CA ALA A 362 11.51 15.30 0.64
C ALA A 362 12.55 15.74 -0.39
N TYR A 363 13.24 14.76 -0.97
CA TYR A 363 14.21 14.94 -2.04
C TYR A 363 13.70 14.22 -3.28
N GLU A 364 13.68 14.90 -4.42
CA GLU A 364 13.32 14.34 -5.71
C GLU A 364 14.53 14.46 -6.65
N ILE A 365 15.07 13.34 -7.10
CA ILE A 365 16.31 13.27 -7.88
C ILE A 365 16.03 12.66 -9.25
N ASN A 366 16.32 13.41 -10.30
CA ASN A 366 16.31 12.91 -11.67
C ASN A 366 17.58 12.08 -11.92
N GLN A 367 17.42 10.76 -12.10
CA GLN A 367 18.53 9.81 -12.23
C GLN A 367 19.33 9.94 -13.55
N VAL A 368 18.88 10.76 -14.50
CA VAL A 368 19.57 10.99 -15.79
C VAL A 368 20.39 12.27 -15.76
N THR A 369 19.86 13.32 -15.12
CA THR A 369 20.48 14.66 -15.11
C THR A 369 21.16 15.02 -13.79
N ASP A 370 20.99 14.19 -12.76
CA ASP A 370 21.37 14.46 -11.36
C ASP A 370 20.77 15.76 -10.79
N LYS A 371 19.77 16.33 -11.47
CA LYS A 371 19.02 17.48 -10.93
C LYS A 371 18.19 17.02 -9.75
N CYS A 372 18.37 17.69 -8.63
CA CYS A 372 17.59 17.45 -7.42
C CYS A 372 16.72 18.64 -7.07
N THR A 373 15.50 18.33 -6.62
CA THR A 373 14.58 19.27 -6.00
C THR A 373 14.39 18.88 -4.54
N VAL A 374 14.46 19.85 -3.64
CA VAL A 374 14.21 19.66 -2.21
C VAL A 374 12.94 20.40 -1.84
N SER A 375 12.03 19.72 -1.13
CA SER A 375 10.77 20.32 -0.67
C SER A 375 10.33 19.72 0.67
N PRO A 376 9.38 20.34 1.39
CA PRO A 376 8.77 19.70 2.55
C PRO A 376 7.94 18.46 2.14
N ILE A 377 7.95 17.39 2.95
CA ILE A 377 7.10 16.20 2.71
C ILE A 377 5.63 16.63 2.65
N ALA A 378 4.90 16.23 1.60
CA ALA A 378 3.50 16.60 1.43
C ALA A 378 2.63 16.01 2.56
N SER A 379 1.60 16.75 2.98
CA SER A 379 0.75 16.36 4.12
C SER A 379 -0.39 15.40 3.77
N SER A 380 -0.59 15.12 2.48
CA SER A 380 -1.67 14.31 1.95
C SER A 380 -1.31 13.80 0.56
N GLY A 381 -1.95 12.72 0.11
CA GLY A 381 -1.74 12.14 -1.22
C GLY A 381 -0.49 11.26 -1.36
N LEU A 382 0.17 10.93 -0.25
CA LEU A 382 1.35 10.06 -0.21
C LEU A 382 1.07 8.81 0.63
N PHE A 383 1.50 7.65 0.15
CA PHE A 383 1.26 6.35 0.80
C PHE A 383 2.09 6.16 2.10
N ASP A 384 3.22 6.84 2.21
CA ASP A 384 4.15 6.74 3.31
C ASP A 384 3.90 7.76 4.43
N VAL A 385 2.83 8.55 4.32
CA VAL A 385 2.40 9.55 5.33
C VAL A 385 1.11 9.10 6.00
N THR A 386 1.07 9.05 7.33
CA THR A 386 -0.17 8.77 8.07
C THR A 386 -1.10 9.97 8.02
N THR A 387 -2.21 9.87 7.31
CA THR A 387 -3.26 10.89 7.28
C THR A 387 -4.18 10.72 8.50
N GLY A 388 -3.67 11.10 9.65
CA GLY A 388 -4.37 11.01 10.94
C GLY A 388 -4.60 12.38 11.53
N THR A 389 -5.56 13.14 10.97
CA THR A 389 -5.83 14.55 11.29
C THR A 389 -4.63 15.43 10.96
N VAL A 390 -4.86 16.60 10.37
CA VAL A 390 -4.11 17.76 10.83
C VAL A 390 -4.31 17.71 12.34
N SER A 391 -3.34 17.17 13.08
CA SER A 391 -3.25 17.51 14.47
C SER A 391 -2.93 18.99 14.37
N SER A 392 -3.99 19.79 14.30
CA SER A 392 -4.15 20.78 15.31
C SER A 392 -3.83 20.07 16.64
N THR A 393 -2.52 19.99 16.92
CA THR A 393 -1.98 20.54 18.14
C THR A 393 -2.88 21.73 18.48
N ARG A 394 -3.14 22.01 19.74
CA ARG A 394 -3.98 23.18 20.10
C ARG A 394 -3.54 24.50 19.41
N ASN A 395 -2.39 24.48 18.73
CA ASN A 395 -1.71 25.48 17.95
C ASN A 395 -1.63 25.16 16.43
N GLY A 396 -2.58 24.46 15.78
CA GLY A 396 -2.79 24.49 14.31
C GLY A 396 -1.67 24.00 13.37
N GLY A 397 -0.59 23.38 13.86
CA GLY A 397 0.55 22.97 13.04
C GLY A 397 0.37 21.69 12.23
N LEU A 398 0.80 21.66 10.97
CA LEU A 398 0.90 20.41 10.19
C LEU A 398 2.16 19.64 10.59
N VAL A 399 1.99 18.56 11.36
CA VAL A 399 3.04 17.57 11.63
C VAL A 399 2.80 16.36 10.72
N VAL A 400 3.77 16.06 9.86
CA VAL A 400 3.75 14.83 9.05
C VAL A 400 4.41 13.70 9.84
N THR A 401 3.74 12.55 9.88
CA THR A 401 4.24 11.34 10.53
C THR A 401 4.36 10.22 9.51
N MET A 402 5.48 9.50 9.57
CA MET A 402 5.73 8.32 8.76
C MET A 402 4.67 7.25 9.04
N SER A 403 4.10 6.68 8.00
CA SER A 403 3.22 5.52 8.08
C SER A 403 3.91 4.37 8.80
N SER A 404 3.21 3.72 9.73
CA SER A 404 3.62 2.41 10.23
C SER A 404 3.60 1.38 9.10
N PRO A 405 4.30 0.24 9.22
CA PRO A 405 4.23 -0.81 8.20
C PRO A 405 2.78 -1.19 7.86
N ASN A 406 1.92 -1.38 8.86
CA ASN A 406 0.52 -1.71 8.62
C ASN A 406 -0.23 -0.59 7.88
N ALA A 407 -0.07 0.67 8.30
CA ALA A 407 -0.73 1.80 7.64
C ALA A 407 -0.27 1.98 6.19
N LEU A 408 1.03 1.77 5.91
CA LEU A 408 1.61 1.84 4.57
C LEU A 408 0.98 0.84 3.60
N PHE A 409 0.60 -0.34 4.10
CA PHE A 409 -0.07 -1.38 3.33
C PHE A 409 -1.61 -1.37 3.46
N PHE A 410 -2.22 -0.33 4.04
CA PHE A 410 -3.68 -0.29 4.28
C PHE A 410 -4.19 -1.49 5.10
N LEU A 411 -3.42 -1.90 6.11
CA LEU A 411 -3.76 -2.98 7.03
C LEU A 411 -4.21 -2.42 8.38
N ASP A 412 -5.29 -2.97 8.91
CA ASP A 412 -5.87 -2.65 10.21
C ASP A 412 -6.63 -3.89 10.73
N ASP A 413 -7.37 -3.72 11.82
CA ASP A 413 -8.12 -4.79 12.49
C ASP A 413 -9.44 -5.17 11.80
N THR A 414 -9.80 -4.52 10.69
CA THR A 414 -11.05 -4.79 9.97
C THR A 414 -10.97 -6.01 9.04
N TYR A 415 -9.76 -6.51 8.76
CA TYR A 415 -9.56 -7.64 7.87
C TYR A 415 -9.99 -8.96 8.52
N THR A 416 -10.67 -9.77 7.72
CA THR A 416 -11.06 -11.13 8.07
C THR A 416 -10.33 -12.12 7.18
N TYR A 417 -9.81 -13.21 7.75
CA TYR A 417 -9.26 -14.28 6.95
C TYR A 417 -10.40 -15.01 6.22
N VAL A 418 -10.26 -15.16 4.91
CA VAL A 418 -11.30 -15.77 4.05
C VAL A 418 -10.87 -17.10 3.42
N GLY A 419 -9.63 -17.54 3.61
CA GLY A 419 -9.15 -18.83 3.12
C GLY A 419 -7.74 -18.79 2.58
N GLN A 420 -7.35 -19.85 1.87
CA GLN A 420 -6.13 -19.87 1.06
C GLN A 420 -6.48 -19.86 -0.43
N SER A 421 -5.69 -19.15 -1.23
CA SER A 421 -5.81 -19.13 -2.68
C SER A 421 -4.43 -19.03 -3.29
N THR A 422 -4.24 -19.64 -4.46
CA THR A 422 -3.02 -19.46 -5.24
C THR A 422 -3.14 -18.17 -6.05
N THR A 423 -2.15 -17.29 -5.98
CA THR A 423 -2.00 -16.14 -6.90
C THR A 423 -0.57 -16.10 -7.42
N ARG A 424 -0.39 -15.83 -8.71
CA ARG A 424 0.93 -15.85 -9.38
C ARG A 424 1.69 -17.17 -9.19
N GLY A 425 0.97 -18.28 -9.02
CA GLY A 425 1.54 -19.60 -8.73
C GLY A 425 2.04 -19.80 -7.29
N ILE A 426 1.76 -18.86 -6.37
CA ILE A 426 2.17 -18.90 -4.96
C ILE A 426 0.94 -19.13 -4.10
N LEU A 427 0.98 -20.13 -3.22
CA LEU A 427 -0.08 -20.36 -2.22
C LEU A 427 -0.10 -19.21 -1.21
N CYS A 428 -1.25 -18.56 -1.05
CA CYS A 428 -1.40 -17.41 -0.17
C CYS A 428 -2.56 -17.59 0.81
N ASP A 429 -2.35 -17.11 2.04
CA ASP A 429 -3.39 -16.80 3.01
C ASP A 429 -4.10 -15.50 2.58
N VAL A 430 -5.43 -15.54 2.46
CA VAL A 430 -6.25 -14.46 1.90
C VAL A 430 -7.04 -13.77 2.99
N PHE A 431 -6.99 -12.45 2.99
CA PHE A 431 -7.70 -11.59 3.92
C PHE A 431 -8.58 -10.59 3.17
N GLU A 432 -9.80 -10.37 3.64
CA GLU A 432 -10.76 -9.44 3.02
C GLU A 432 -11.23 -8.39 4.04
N SER A 433 -11.32 -7.12 3.60
CA SER A 433 -11.92 -6.02 4.35
C SER A 433 -12.79 -5.16 3.42
N LYS A 434 -13.88 -4.60 3.97
CA LYS A 434 -14.71 -3.59 3.30
C LYS A 434 -14.34 -2.21 3.86
N ARG A 435 -13.93 -1.30 2.98
CA ARG A 435 -13.37 0.01 3.31
C ARG A 435 -14.18 1.12 2.66
N GLY A 436 -14.66 2.05 3.49
CA GLY A 436 -15.31 3.29 3.05
C GLY A 436 -14.40 4.52 3.14
N ASP A 437 -13.15 4.34 3.57
CA ASP A 437 -12.14 5.38 3.78
C ASP A 437 -11.11 5.46 2.63
N PHE A 438 -11.26 4.61 1.62
CA PHE A 438 -10.46 4.63 0.41
C PHE A 438 -11.32 5.13 -0.76
N ASP A 439 -10.92 6.25 -1.34
CA ASP A 439 -11.53 6.82 -2.53
C ASP A 439 -10.61 6.60 -3.72
N MET A 440 -11.09 5.90 -4.75
CA MET A 440 -10.41 5.87 -6.04
C MET A 440 -10.54 7.25 -6.69
N GLU A 441 -9.50 8.06 -6.52
CA GLU A 441 -9.31 9.50 -6.84
C GLU A 441 -9.84 9.96 -8.23
N TYR A 442 -10.14 9.02 -9.13
CA TYR A 442 -10.72 9.28 -10.44
C TYR A 442 -12.26 9.53 -10.42
N TYR A 443 -12.99 9.06 -9.39
CA TYR A 443 -14.45 9.12 -9.35
C TYR A 443 -14.94 9.87 -8.11
N ASN A 444 -15.20 11.17 -8.26
CA ASN A 444 -15.67 12.10 -7.22
C ASN A 444 -17.08 11.71 -6.69
N THR A 445 -17.17 10.60 -5.97
CA THR A 445 -18.41 9.99 -5.47
C THR A 445 -18.31 9.77 -3.97
N THR A 446 -19.32 10.20 -3.23
CA THR A 446 -19.25 10.34 -1.77
C THR A 446 -19.57 9.06 -0.99
N THR A 447 -19.76 7.93 -1.69
CA THR A 447 -20.11 6.62 -1.10
C THR A 447 -19.60 5.48 -1.99
N GLN A 448 -18.32 5.16 -1.91
CA GLN A 448 -17.74 3.98 -2.57
C GLN A 448 -17.86 2.74 -1.66
N ASP A 449 -18.19 1.58 -2.25
CA ASP A 449 -18.21 0.28 -1.57
C ASP A 449 -16.96 -0.49 -2.00
N THR A 450 -15.84 -0.16 -1.36
CA THR A 450 -14.52 -0.66 -1.75
C THR A 450 -14.15 -1.90 -0.95
N VAL A 451 -13.82 -2.99 -1.65
CA VAL A 451 -13.39 -4.26 -1.05
C VAL A 451 -11.90 -4.45 -1.31
N PHE A 452 -11.15 -4.66 -0.23
CA PHE A 452 -9.73 -4.97 -0.25
C PHE A 452 -9.56 -6.47 -0.03
N LYS A 453 -8.87 -7.14 -0.97
CA LYS A 453 -8.51 -8.56 -0.86
C LYS A 453 -7.00 -8.72 -0.92
N TYR A 454 -6.40 -8.96 0.24
CA TYR A 454 -4.96 -9.15 0.43
C TYR A 454 -4.57 -10.62 0.34
N TYR A 455 -3.44 -10.90 -0.30
CA TYR A 455 -2.85 -12.21 -0.43
C TYR A 455 -1.46 -12.18 0.20
N PHE A 456 -1.29 -12.88 1.31
CA PHE A 456 0.01 -13.06 1.97
C PHE A 456 0.53 -14.46 1.71
N GLN A 457 1.82 -14.61 1.45
CA GLN A 457 2.43 -15.92 1.23
C GLN A 457 2.13 -16.86 2.40
N ALA A 458 1.63 -18.07 2.11
CA ALA A 458 1.42 -19.07 3.16
C ALA A 458 2.76 -19.48 3.80
N ASN A 459 2.76 -19.74 5.11
CA ASN A 459 3.94 -20.13 5.87
C ASN A 459 4.68 -21.40 5.38
N SER A 460 4.02 -22.24 4.57
CA SER A 460 4.65 -23.42 3.95
C SER A 460 5.52 -23.07 2.73
N TRP A 461 5.43 -21.83 2.23
CA TRP A 461 6.23 -21.34 1.12
C TRP A 461 7.37 -20.46 1.62
N THR A 462 8.43 -20.40 0.83
CA THR A 462 9.63 -19.61 1.12
C THR A 462 10.02 -18.83 -0.13
N TYR A 463 10.27 -17.53 0.01
CA TYR A 463 10.62 -16.65 -1.11
C TYR A 463 12.08 -16.24 -1.02
N ASN A 464 12.78 -16.36 -2.15
CA ASN A 464 14.19 -16.02 -2.25
C ASN A 464 14.34 -14.83 -3.19
N SER A 465 14.45 -13.63 -2.62
CA SER A 465 14.75 -12.42 -3.39
C SER A 465 16.26 -12.32 -3.64
N PRO A 466 16.71 -11.96 -4.86
CA PRO A 466 18.13 -11.72 -5.14
C PRO A 466 18.76 -10.64 -4.25
N GLN A 467 17.95 -9.75 -3.69
CA GLN A 467 18.40 -8.65 -2.84
C GLN A 467 18.28 -8.93 -1.34
N ALA A 468 17.67 -10.05 -0.94
CA ALA A 468 17.49 -10.38 0.47
C ALA A 468 18.66 -11.19 1.03
N SER A 469 19.06 -10.86 2.26
CA SER A 469 20.08 -11.60 3.02
C SER A 469 19.58 -12.96 3.56
N SER A 470 18.27 -13.18 3.59
CA SER A 470 17.63 -14.43 3.98
C SER A 470 16.34 -14.65 3.20
N SER A 471 15.88 -15.91 3.19
CA SER A 471 14.58 -16.25 2.63
C SER A 471 13.43 -15.69 3.48
N THR A 472 12.39 -15.17 2.85
CA THR A 472 11.24 -14.53 3.52
C THR A 472 10.00 -15.43 3.52
N GLN A 473 9.14 -15.24 4.52
CA GLN A 473 7.87 -15.94 4.71
C GLN A 473 6.78 -14.95 5.12
N ASN A 474 5.52 -15.28 4.85
CA ASN A 474 4.36 -14.46 5.24
C ASN A 474 4.37 -13.01 4.70
N GLN A 475 5.11 -12.73 3.63
CA GLN A 475 5.13 -11.40 3.03
C GLN A 475 3.92 -11.17 2.11
N PRO A 476 3.56 -9.90 1.83
CA PRO A 476 2.51 -9.58 0.86
C PRO A 476 2.92 -10.03 -0.55
N VAL A 477 1.96 -10.62 -1.28
CA VAL A 477 2.14 -11.10 -2.66
C VAL A 477 1.29 -10.31 -3.64
N GLN A 478 0.04 -10.00 -3.25
CA GLN A 478 -0.89 -9.23 -4.07
C GLN A 478 -1.93 -8.53 -3.18
N LEU A 479 -2.38 -7.35 -3.59
CA LEU A 479 -3.61 -6.71 -3.12
C LEU A 479 -4.51 -6.47 -4.33
N LYS A 480 -5.77 -6.88 -4.24
CA LYS A 480 -6.82 -6.50 -5.18
C LYS A 480 -7.78 -5.54 -4.49
N ILE A 481 -8.05 -4.41 -5.13
CA ILE A 481 -9.02 -3.42 -4.67
C ILE A 481 -10.13 -3.37 -5.73
N GLU A 482 -11.37 -3.57 -5.30
CA GLU A 482 -12.56 -3.52 -6.14
C GLU A 482 -13.52 -2.50 -5.54
N ASP A 483 -13.92 -1.47 -6.28
CA ASP A 483 -15.05 -0.62 -5.90
C ASP A 483 -16.30 -1.08 -6.62
N ARG A 484 -17.23 -1.64 -5.85
CA ARG A 484 -18.49 -2.18 -6.37
C ARG A 484 -19.46 -1.10 -6.82
N SER A 485 -19.29 0.13 -6.34
CA SER A 485 -20.13 1.27 -6.76
C SER A 485 -19.81 1.69 -8.19
N THR A 486 -18.54 1.68 -8.58
CA THR A 486 -18.11 2.09 -9.93
C THR A 486 -17.78 0.91 -10.87
N GLY A 487 -17.61 -0.30 -10.32
CA GLY A 487 -17.10 -1.47 -11.06
C GLY A 487 -15.61 -1.37 -11.39
N SER A 488 -14.90 -0.42 -10.76
CA SER A 488 -13.47 -0.19 -10.98
C SER A 488 -12.62 -1.18 -10.18
N TYR A 489 -11.45 -1.50 -10.71
CA TYR A 489 -10.53 -2.43 -10.07
C TYR A 489 -9.07 -1.98 -10.20
N LEU A 490 -8.30 -2.25 -9.16
CA LEU A 490 -6.88 -1.94 -9.04
C LEU A 490 -6.16 -3.17 -8.50
N ILE A 491 -4.99 -3.48 -9.04
CA ILE A 491 -4.21 -4.64 -8.60
C ILE A 491 -2.79 -4.18 -8.28
N TYR A 492 -2.35 -4.48 -7.06
CA TYR A 492 -0.98 -4.29 -6.60
C TYR A 492 -0.31 -5.66 -6.51
N ASN A 493 0.73 -5.88 -7.30
CA ASN A 493 1.56 -7.08 -7.22
C ASN A 493 2.88 -6.73 -6.54
N PHE A 494 3.21 -7.45 -5.47
CA PHE A 494 4.43 -7.23 -4.70
C PHE A 494 5.49 -8.26 -5.12
N TYR A 495 6.69 -7.79 -5.46
CA TYR A 495 7.84 -8.57 -5.89
C TYR A 495 9.05 -8.23 -5.04
N ASP A 496 10.03 -9.14 -5.03
CA ASP A 496 11.38 -8.89 -4.51
C ASP A 496 11.41 -8.44 -3.03
N PHE A 497 10.39 -8.82 -2.26
CA PHE A 497 10.24 -8.41 -0.86
C PHE A 497 11.42 -8.91 -0.03
N ALA A 498 12.09 -7.99 0.66
CA ALA A 498 13.27 -8.27 1.46
C ALA A 498 13.16 -7.61 2.83
N GLU A 499 13.32 -8.40 3.89
CA GLU A 499 13.32 -7.94 5.28
C GLU A 499 14.74 -7.62 5.72
N GLN A 500 15.18 -6.37 5.53
CA GLN A 500 16.52 -5.98 5.95
C GLN A 500 16.61 -4.48 6.21
N HIS A 501 17.57 -4.12 7.06
CA HIS A 501 17.98 -2.74 7.27
C HIS A 501 18.82 -2.27 6.08
N PHE A 502 18.53 -1.10 5.54
CA PHE A 502 19.24 -0.58 4.37
C PHE A 502 20.34 0.39 4.80
N PRO A 503 21.59 0.21 4.36
CA PRO A 503 22.64 1.18 4.59
C PRO A 503 22.25 2.55 4.05
N ALA A 504 22.64 3.63 4.73
CA ALA A 504 22.30 5.02 4.35
C ALA A 504 22.64 5.39 2.88
N ARG A 505 23.58 4.66 2.24
CA ARG A 505 23.90 4.78 0.80
C ARG A 505 22.70 4.53 -0.14
N PHE A 506 21.68 3.79 0.30
CA PHE A 506 20.44 3.63 -0.47
C PHE A 506 19.60 4.91 -0.47
N TYR A 507 19.93 5.87 0.37
CA TYR A 507 19.27 7.16 0.51
C TYR A 507 20.26 8.30 0.18
N ASP A 508 21.07 8.12 -0.87
CA ASP A 508 22.10 9.11 -1.24
C ASP A 508 21.46 10.40 -1.78
N THR A 509 21.50 11.45 -0.94
CA THR A 509 21.02 12.79 -1.27
C THR A 509 22.14 13.72 -1.72
N THR A 510 23.36 13.23 -1.94
CA THR A 510 24.51 14.04 -2.38
C THR A 510 24.21 14.93 -3.60
N PRO A 511 23.46 14.49 -4.65
CA PRO A 511 23.13 15.34 -5.79
C PRO A 511 22.38 16.64 -5.43
N CYS A 512 21.75 16.70 -4.26
CA CYS A 512 20.95 17.82 -3.79
C CYS A 512 21.73 18.97 -3.15
N TYR A 513 23.05 18.82 -3.01
CA TYR A 513 23.90 19.78 -2.33
C TYR A 513 24.97 20.31 -3.28
N SER A 514 25.27 21.60 -3.25
CA SER A 514 26.40 22.13 -4.01
C SER A 514 27.75 21.75 -3.35
N PRO A 515 28.88 21.84 -4.07
CA PRO A 515 30.20 21.47 -3.53
C PRO A 515 30.57 22.18 -2.22
N ASP A 516 30.18 23.44 -2.05
CA ASP A 516 30.40 24.24 -0.83
C ASP A 516 29.52 23.82 0.35
N GLU A 517 28.44 23.09 0.08
CA GLU A 517 27.57 22.48 1.08
C GLU A 517 28.02 21.05 1.46
N ARG A 518 29.16 20.58 0.95
CA ARG A 518 29.69 19.23 1.23
C ARG A 518 31.02 19.33 1.94
N LYS A 519 31.25 18.49 2.95
CA LYS A 519 32.56 18.39 3.63
C LYS A 519 32.97 16.95 3.82
N SER A 520 34.05 16.54 3.15
CA SER A 520 34.65 15.21 3.33
C SER A 520 35.72 15.21 4.43
N PHE A 521 35.78 14.13 5.21
CA PHE A 521 36.78 13.92 6.27
C PHE A 521 37.09 12.42 6.44
N VAL A 522 38.28 12.13 6.97
CA VAL A 522 38.78 10.78 7.31
C VAL A 522 38.69 10.60 8.82
N ILE A 523 38.16 9.47 9.27
CA ILE A 523 38.31 8.97 10.64
C ILE A 523 39.36 7.86 10.61
N ILE A 524 40.37 7.97 11.47
CA ILE A 524 41.52 7.05 11.53
C ILE A 524 41.41 6.15 12.76
N PHE A 525 41.54 4.85 12.56
CA PHE A 525 41.63 3.81 13.58
C PHE A 525 43.04 3.24 13.57
N LYS A 526 43.94 3.84 14.35
CA LYS A 526 45.35 3.43 14.38
C LYS A 526 45.57 2.10 15.09
N ASP A 527 46.57 1.34 14.66
CA ASP A 527 47.00 0.06 15.21
C ASP A 527 45.85 -0.97 15.31
N GLN A 528 44.89 -0.87 14.41
CA GLN A 528 43.65 -1.64 14.38
C GLN A 528 43.45 -2.16 12.96
N PRO A 529 44.06 -3.32 12.62
CA PRO A 529 44.18 -3.77 11.24
C PRO A 529 42.82 -4.14 10.64
N TYR A 530 42.72 -3.96 9.32
CA TYR A 530 41.54 -4.36 8.55
C TYR A 530 41.37 -5.89 8.53
N HIS A 531 42.47 -6.61 8.32
CA HIS A 531 42.50 -8.06 8.25
C HIS A 531 42.69 -8.70 9.64
N PRO A 532 42.08 -9.87 9.92
CA PRO A 532 41.08 -10.58 9.11
C PRO A 532 39.63 -10.14 9.38
N ASN A 533 39.44 -9.13 10.24
CA ASN A 533 38.17 -8.92 10.93
C ASN A 533 37.14 -8.14 10.09
N LEU A 534 37.57 -7.12 9.33
CA LEU A 534 36.68 -6.26 8.54
C LEU A 534 36.40 -6.78 7.13
N ASP A 535 37.18 -7.73 6.63
CA ASP A 535 37.00 -8.35 5.32
C ASP A 535 35.56 -8.85 5.09
N GLU A 536 35.03 -9.54 6.10
CA GLU A 536 33.71 -10.19 6.02
C GLU A 536 32.54 -9.25 6.39
N VAL A 537 32.81 -8.12 7.05
CA VAL A 537 31.77 -7.29 7.70
C VAL A 537 31.86 -5.80 7.37
N SER A 538 32.64 -5.42 6.35
CA SER A 538 32.86 -4.02 5.95
C SER A 538 31.58 -3.23 5.69
N SER A 539 30.55 -3.86 5.10
CA SER A 539 29.24 -3.22 4.86
C SER A 539 28.49 -2.92 6.16
N ALA A 540 28.48 -3.86 7.11
CA ALA A 540 27.88 -3.65 8.43
C ALA A 540 28.65 -2.59 9.23
N PHE A 541 29.99 -2.59 9.12
CA PHE A 541 30.84 -1.57 9.73
C PHE A 541 30.50 -0.17 9.21
N LEU A 542 30.36 -0.01 7.90
CA LEU A 542 29.99 1.27 7.28
C LEU A 542 28.62 1.77 7.76
N SER A 543 27.60 0.90 7.79
CA SER A 543 26.27 1.29 8.31
C SER A 543 26.35 1.72 9.77
N SER A 544 26.96 0.90 10.64
CA SER A 544 27.12 1.24 12.06
C SER A 544 27.92 2.51 12.29
N ALA A 545 28.90 2.81 11.43
CA ALA A 545 29.65 4.06 11.49
C ALA A 545 28.75 5.26 11.21
N LEU A 546 27.96 5.20 10.13
CA LEU A 546 27.04 6.27 9.73
C LEU A 546 25.95 6.50 10.78
N ASP A 547 25.34 5.44 11.30
CA ASP A 547 24.36 5.54 12.40
C ASP A 547 24.97 6.16 13.64
N LYS A 548 26.22 5.78 13.98
CA LYS A 548 26.90 6.34 15.15
C LYS A 548 27.23 7.82 14.98
N LEU A 549 27.61 8.24 13.76
CA LEU A 549 27.82 9.65 13.44
C LEU A 549 26.52 10.44 13.58
N ALA A 550 25.42 9.89 13.07
CA ALA A 550 24.09 10.49 13.18
C ALA A 550 23.64 10.62 14.64
N GLU A 551 23.81 9.55 15.44
CA GLU A 551 23.48 9.53 16.87
C GLU A 551 24.27 10.58 17.66
N LEU A 552 25.60 10.65 17.47
CA LEU A 552 26.45 11.57 18.20
C LEU A 552 26.19 13.04 17.86
N THR A 553 25.73 13.29 16.64
CA THR A 553 25.44 14.64 16.16
C THR A 553 23.97 15.01 16.29
N TYR A 554 23.09 14.08 16.66
CA TYR A 554 21.64 14.30 16.66
C TYR A 554 21.11 14.77 15.30
N THR A 555 21.63 14.20 14.21
CA THR A 555 21.17 14.45 12.83
C THR A 555 20.63 13.18 12.17
N SER A 556 20.08 13.35 10.97
CA SER A 556 19.66 12.23 10.13
C SER A 556 20.86 11.39 9.67
N PRO A 557 20.74 10.05 9.63
CA PRO A 557 21.74 9.16 9.02
C PRO A 557 22.18 9.57 7.61
N ILE A 558 21.28 10.17 6.82
CA ILE A 558 21.57 10.60 5.45
C ILE A 558 22.36 11.91 5.37
N SER A 559 22.62 12.58 6.50
CA SER A 559 23.55 13.72 6.55
C SER A 559 25.00 13.29 6.36
N PHE A 560 25.30 11.99 6.45
CA PHE A 560 26.63 11.43 6.21
C PHE A 560 26.57 10.45 5.05
N GLN A 561 27.17 10.82 3.92
CA GLN A 561 27.09 10.09 2.66
C GLN A 561 28.46 9.67 2.14
N ARG A 562 28.42 8.83 1.09
CA ARG A 562 29.59 8.36 0.34
C ARG A 562 30.67 7.73 1.23
N ALA A 563 30.26 7.05 2.29
CA ALA A 563 31.19 6.43 3.23
C ALA A 563 31.95 5.27 2.59
N THR A 564 33.27 5.27 2.73
CA THR A 564 34.15 4.22 2.19
C THR A 564 35.24 3.88 3.19
N LEU A 565 35.68 2.61 3.19
CA LEU A 565 36.83 2.15 3.95
C LEU A 565 38.06 2.02 3.05
N THR A 566 39.19 2.49 3.54
CA THR A 566 40.53 2.16 3.03
C THR A 566 41.41 1.78 4.20
N TYR A 567 42.52 1.10 3.96
CA TYR A 567 43.41 0.61 5.02
C TYR A 567 44.83 0.47 4.50
N ASP A 568 45.78 0.41 5.44
CA ASP A 568 47.13 -0.09 5.23
C ASP A 568 47.36 -1.33 6.11
N ASP A 569 48.63 -1.71 6.33
CA ASP A 569 48.97 -2.93 7.08
C ASP A 569 48.49 -2.88 8.54
N ASP A 570 48.45 -1.68 9.15
CA ASP A 570 48.21 -1.50 10.58
C ASP A 570 46.95 -0.64 10.88
N ASP A 571 46.58 0.27 9.97
CA ASP A 571 45.57 1.30 10.19
C ASP A 571 44.35 1.15 9.27
N VAL A 572 43.17 1.50 9.80
CA VAL A 572 41.92 1.61 9.03
C VAL A 572 41.50 3.07 8.94
N TYR A 573 41.05 3.48 7.75
CA TYR A 573 40.61 4.83 7.42
C TYR A 573 39.17 4.79 6.89
N LEU A 574 38.28 5.47 7.59
CA LEU A 574 36.89 5.66 7.19
C LEU A 574 36.73 7.05 6.60
N ILE A 575 36.46 7.12 5.30
CA ILE A 575 36.23 8.37 4.57
C ILE A 575 34.73 8.61 4.51
N VAL A 576 34.25 9.77 4.95
CA VAL A 576 32.82 10.13 4.98
C VAL A 576 32.64 11.55 4.43
N THR A 577 31.51 11.82 3.79
CA THR A 577 31.10 13.17 3.38
C THR A 577 29.92 13.60 4.23
N ALA A 578 30.11 14.62 5.07
CA ALA A 578 28.99 15.33 5.69
C ALA A 578 28.33 16.23 4.64
N LEU A 579 27.00 16.18 4.60
CA LEU A 579 26.16 17.05 3.80
C LEU A 579 25.65 18.22 4.63
N GLY A 580 25.58 19.37 3.98
CA GLY A 580 25.07 20.63 4.47
C GLY A 580 23.56 20.59 4.69
N HIS A 581 22.99 21.76 4.94
CA HIS A 581 21.54 21.88 5.11
C HIS A 581 21.05 22.40 3.79
N THR A 582 19.98 21.82 3.30
CA THR A 582 19.23 22.41 2.21
C THR A 582 18.75 23.79 2.67
N SER A 583 18.47 24.73 1.75
CA SER A 583 18.01 26.07 2.15
C SER A 583 16.99 26.00 3.28
N LEU A 584 17.21 26.77 4.35
CA LEU A 584 16.45 26.69 5.59
C LEU A 584 14.94 26.93 5.39
N ILE A 585 14.56 27.58 4.28
CA ILE A 585 13.15 27.72 3.87
C ILE A 585 12.46 26.37 3.64
N ASN A 586 13.18 25.36 3.16
CA ASN A 586 12.61 24.04 2.85
C ASN A 586 12.18 23.25 4.09
N LEU A 587 12.50 23.75 5.29
CA LEU A 587 11.99 23.22 6.57
C LEU A 587 10.58 23.73 6.91
N PHE A 588 10.07 24.68 6.14
CA PHE A 588 8.81 25.35 6.38
C PHE A 588 7.85 25.17 5.21
N THR A 589 6.56 25.11 5.52
CA THR A 589 5.48 25.08 4.52
C THR A 589 4.65 26.33 4.66
N ALA A 590 4.33 26.97 3.53
CA ALA A 590 3.35 28.07 3.51
C ALA A 590 1.96 27.52 3.86
N VAL A 591 1.36 28.04 4.92
CA VAL A 591 0.07 27.55 5.43
C VAL A 591 -1.07 28.45 4.96
N MET A 592 -0.94 29.76 5.15
CA MET A 592 -2.02 30.72 4.87
C MET A 592 -1.53 32.17 4.78
N LYS A 593 -2.44 33.08 4.42
CA LYS A 593 -2.23 34.53 4.52
C LYS A 593 -2.68 35.05 5.89
N VAL A 594 -1.89 35.95 6.47
CA VAL A 594 -2.11 36.51 7.81
C VAL A 594 -1.89 38.02 7.83
N ALA A 595 -2.51 38.68 8.81
CA ALA A 595 -2.27 40.09 9.10
C ALA A 595 -0.86 40.30 9.69
N HIS A 596 -0.37 41.54 9.68
CA HIS A 596 0.92 41.87 10.30
C HIS A 596 0.76 41.91 11.83
N ASN A 597 1.44 41.02 12.55
CA ASN A 597 1.41 40.99 14.00
C ASN A 597 2.61 41.75 14.61
N THR A 598 2.32 42.72 15.48
CA THR A 598 3.34 43.54 16.16
C THR A 598 3.77 43.02 17.53
N SER A 599 3.14 41.95 18.01
CA SER A 599 3.33 41.40 19.37
C SER A 599 4.44 40.35 19.48
N VAL A 600 4.97 39.88 18.35
CA VAL A 600 5.98 38.80 18.27
C VAL A 600 7.38 39.34 17.93
N SER A 601 8.41 38.49 18.03
CA SER A 601 9.78 38.88 17.72
C SER A 601 9.92 39.27 16.25
N GLN A 602 10.38 40.49 15.97
CA GLN A 602 10.46 41.04 14.62
C GLN A 602 11.90 41.25 14.17
N ILE A 603 12.18 40.92 12.92
CA ILE A 603 13.47 41.20 12.28
C ILE A 603 13.24 41.74 10.87
N ASN A 604 14.23 42.47 10.36
CA ASN A 604 14.29 42.83 8.94
C ASN A 604 15.07 41.74 8.21
N ALA A 605 14.37 40.89 7.47
CA ALA A 605 14.94 39.97 6.51
C ALA A 605 15.07 40.66 5.13
N LEU A 606 15.98 40.27 4.25
CA LEU A 606 16.01 40.82 2.87
C LEU A 606 15.29 39.90 1.88
N SER A 607 15.14 38.64 2.27
CA SER A 607 14.50 37.58 1.50
C SER A 607 13.71 36.64 2.40
N LEU A 608 12.93 35.77 1.77
CA LEU A 608 12.23 34.69 2.46
C LEU A 608 13.22 33.73 3.15
N ASP A 609 14.34 33.41 2.49
CA ASP A 609 15.41 32.58 3.03
C ASP A 609 16.08 33.19 4.26
N ASP A 610 16.29 34.52 4.28
CA ASP A 610 16.84 35.21 5.46
C ASP A 610 15.89 35.09 6.66
N CYS A 611 14.58 35.18 6.41
CA CYS A 611 13.57 35.07 7.45
C CYS A 611 13.51 33.65 8.04
N ALA A 612 13.52 32.63 7.17
CA ALA A 612 13.62 31.24 7.59
C ALA A 612 14.92 30.95 8.36
N SER A 613 16.04 31.52 7.91
CA SER A 613 17.34 31.38 8.55
C SER A 613 17.34 31.96 9.96
N ALA A 614 16.80 33.15 10.13
CA ALA A 614 16.71 33.78 11.44
C ALA A 614 15.74 33.08 12.38
N CYS A 615 14.67 32.46 11.86
CA CYS A 615 13.82 31.57 12.64
C CYS A 615 14.63 30.37 13.17
N VAL A 616 15.35 29.66 12.30
CA VAL A 616 16.15 28.49 12.69
C VAL A 616 17.28 28.85 13.67
N LEU A 617 17.88 30.02 13.52
CA LEU A 617 19.02 30.47 14.32
C LEU A 617 18.62 31.30 15.56
N ALA A 618 17.33 31.39 15.89
CA ALA A 618 16.84 32.19 17.00
C ALA A 618 17.50 31.74 18.34
N PRO A 619 18.24 32.62 19.03
CA PRO A 619 19.06 32.21 20.19
C PRO A 619 18.27 32.02 21.48
N ASN A 620 17.08 32.63 21.59
CA ASN A 620 16.36 32.79 22.87
C ASN A 620 15.09 31.95 22.98
N PHE A 621 14.64 31.33 21.88
CA PHE A 621 13.45 30.49 21.85
C PHE A 621 13.47 29.57 20.64
N ILE A 622 12.71 28.49 20.68
CA ILE A 622 12.53 27.59 19.54
C ILE A 622 11.49 28.23 18.61
N CYS A 623 11.95 28.66 17.44
CA CYS A 623 11.07 29.22 16.41
C CYS A 623 10.43 28.10 15.58
N ASN A 624 9.10 27.97 15.73
CA ASN A 624 8.28 26.95 15.07
C ASN A 624 7.54 27.48 13.84
N SER A 625 7.45 28.80 13.67
CA SER A 625 6.83 29.42 12.50
C SER A 625 7.41 30.81 12.27
N PHE A 626 7.18 31.37 11.09
CA PHE A 626 7.38 32.79 10.85
C PHE A 626 6.35 33.35 9.85
N ASP A 627 6.11 34.65 9.90
CA ASP A 627 5.33 35.36 8.89
C ASP A 627 6.27 36.22 8.05
N TYR A 628 6.19 36.08 6.72
CA TYR A 628 6.95 36.89 5.78
C TYR A 628 6.03 37.86 5.02
N CYS A 629 6.33 39.16 5.12
CA CYS A 629 5.50 40.24 4.58
C CYS A 629 6.25 40.95 3.45
N VAL A 630 5.60 41.15 2.30
CA VAL A 630 6.29 41.71 1.11
C VAL A 630 6.44 43.25 1.19
N ASP A 631 5.81 43.91 2.17
CA ASP A 631 5.84 45.37 2.30
C ASP A 631 7.14 45.88 2.96
N THR A 632 7.85 46.77 2.25
CA THR A 632 9.16 47.32 2.62
C THR A 632 9.15 48.39 3.72
N SER A 633 7.98 48.73 4.27
CA SER A 633 7.83 49.82 5.24
C SER A 633 7.81 49.38 6.72
N ILE A 634 7.85 48.07 6.99
CA ILE A 634 7.79 47.42 8.31
C ILE A 634 8.76 46.24 8.37
N PRO A 635 9.15 45.72 9.56
CA PRO A 635 9.86 44.45 9.62
C PRO A 635 9.04 43.37 8.93
N ASN A 636 9.68 42.78 7.92
CA ASN A 636 9.09 41.85 6.98
C ASN A 636 9.20 40.39 7.41
N CYS A 637 9.76 40.13 8.59
CA CYS A 637 9.88 38.79 9.16
C CYS A 637 9.49 38.79 10.63
N LEU A 638 8.50 37.99 10.96
CA LEU A 638 7.92 37.86 12.30
C LEU A 638 8.11 36.42 12.78
N LEU A 639 8.83 36.20 13.88
CA LEU A 639 9.21 34.88 14.37
C LEU A 639 8.25 34.41 15.49
N GLY A 640 7.75 33.18 15.35
CA GLY A 640 6.76 32.57 16.26
C GLY A 640 7.26 31.32 16.98
N THR A 641 6.83 31.16 18.23
CA THR A 641 7.09 29.96 19.07
C THR A 641 6.06 28.85 18.86
N GLN A 642 4.95 29.14 18.17
CA GLN A 642 3.84 28.21 17.95
C GLN A 642 3.68 27.92 16.45
N HIS A 643 2.99 26.84 16.11
CA HIS A 643 2.74 26.47 14.71
C HIS A 643 1.49 27.11 14.09
N ALA A 644 0.68 27.81 14.91
CA ALA A 644 -0.55 28.51 14.52
C ALA A 644 -0.27 29.99 14.30
N GLU A 645 -1.29 30.69 13.78
CA GLU A 645 -1.41 32.16 13.72
C GLU A 645 -0.57 32.80 14.82
N SER A 646 0.57 33.39 14.42
CA SER A 646 1.56 33.87 15.38
C SER A 646 0.86 34.77 16.39
N GLU A 647 1.10 34.51 17.67
CA GLU A 647 0.36 35.00 18.84
C GLU A 647 -0.48 36.28 18.62
N GLY A 648 -1.69 36.15 18.07
CA GLY A 648 -2.75 37.17 18.23
C GLY A 648 -3.45 37.80 17.01
N ASP A 649 -3.48 37.26 15.80
CA ASP A 649 -4.43 37.78 14.77
C ASP A 649 -4.99 36.74 13.80
N SER A 650 -6.31 36.85 13.53
CA SER A 650 -7.10 35.89 12.75
C SER A 650 -6.70 35.78 11.28
N SER A 651 -6.74 34.56 10.72
CA SER A 651 -6.60 34.27 9.29
C SER A 651 -7.32 35.31 8.41
N SER A 652 -6.59 35.90 7.47
CA SER A 652 -7.11 36.91 6.56
C SER A 652 -6.77 36.50 5.14
N SER A 653 -7.79 36.19 4.32
CA SER A 653 -7.58 35.81 2.91
C SER A 653 -6.87 36.89 2.08
N ASN A 654 -6.79 38.12 2.60
CA ASN A 654 -6.14 39.28 1.99
C ASN A 654 -5.02 39.89 2.87
N GLY A 655 -4.46 39.12 3.81
CA GLY A 655 -3.37 39.58 4.66
C GLY A 655 -2.07 39.88 3.89
N PRO A 656 -1.29 40.91 4.27
CA PRO A 656 -0.04 41.28 3.58
C PRO A 656 1.11 40.28 3.81
N CYS A 657 0.95 39.35 4.76
CA CYS A 657 1.98 38.40 5.16
C CYS A 657 1.57 36.96 4.82
N THR A 658 2.56 36.11 4.57
CA THR A 658 2.36 34.66 4.39
C THR A 658 2.93 33.95 5.60
N HIS A 659 2.12 33.11 6.24
CA HIS A 659 2.51 32.30 7.39
C HIS A 659 3.21 31.02 6.92
N PHE A 660 4.38 30.76 7.48
CA PHE A 660 5.20 29.58 7.24
C PHE A 660 5.37 28.82 8.55
N SER A 661 4.99 27.55 8.56
CA SER A 661 5.07 26.70 9.75
C SER A 661 6.06 25.56 9.53
N ARG A 662 6.87 25.26 10.55
CA ARG A 662 7.89 24.23 10.55
C ARG A 662 7.24 22.85 10.70
N LYS A 663 7.73 21.83 9.97
CA LYS A 663 7.21 20.46 10.08
C LYS A 663 7.90 19.58 11.14
N LYS A 664 9.18 19.85 11.49
CA LYS A 664 9.92 19.22 12.61
C LYS A 664 11.19 20.01 12.99
N ILE A 665 11.74 19.81 14.20
CA ILE A 665 12.92 20.52 14.74
C ILE A 665 14.19 20.10 13.98
N ALA A 666 14.92 21.06 13.39
CA ALA A 666 16.22 20.82 12.75
C ALA A 666 17.36 21.48 13.54
N GLN A 667 18.50 20.79 13.68
CA GLN A 667 19.71 21.30 14.34
C GLN A 667 20.76 21.83 13.31
N ASN A 668 21.63 22.74 13.77
CA ASN A 668 22.57 23.53 12.96
C ASN A 668 23.85 22.75 12.55
N ILE A 669 24.25 22.80 11.27
CA ILE A 669 25.35 21.98 10.71
C ILE A 669 26.77 22.38 11.10
N ARG A 670 27.05 23.67 11.33
CA ARG A 670 28.35 24.05 11.90
C ARG A 670 28.49 23.47 13.31
N LEU A 671 27.38 23.40 14.04
CA LEU A 671 27.32 22.71 15.33
C LEU A 671 27.49 21.19 15.14
N LEU A 672 26.88 20.56 14.12
CA LEU A 672 26.99 19.12 13.83
C LEU A 672 28.45 18.69 13.59
N PHE A 673 29.17 19.38 12.69
CA PHE A 673 30.58 19.05 12.42
C PHE A 673 31.48 19.29 13.65
N HIS A 674 31.26 20.39 14.39
CA HIS A 674 32.00 20.67 15.61
C HIS A 674 31.69 19.70 16.76
N ILE A 675 30.44 19.21 16.87
CA ILE A 675 30.03 18.17 17.81
C ILE A 675 30.75 16.85 17.46
N SER A 676 30.73 16.42 16.19
CA SER A 676 31.46 15.22 15.75
C SER A 676 32.93 15.28 16.15
N LEU A 677 33.60 16.40 15.81
CA LEU A 677 34.99 16.66 16.17
C LEU A 677 35.23 16.52 17.68
N SER A 678 34.34 17.06 18.52
CA SER A 678 34.48 17.00 19.98
C SER A 678 34.37 15.59 20.57
N TYR A 679 33.57 14.69 19.96
CA TYR A 679 33.44 13.30 20.38
C TYR A 679 34.60 12.42 19.92
N PHE A 680 35.16 12.67 18.72
CA PHE A 680 36.33 11.95 18.23
C PHE A 680 37.57 12.20 19.10
N TYR A 681 37.84 13.47 19.44
CA TYR A 681 38.98 13.83 20.30
C TYR A 681 38.82 13.39 21.77
N GLN A 682 37.61 13.04 22.20
CA GLN A 682 37.35 12.45 23.53
C GLN A 682 37.41 10.91 23.54
N SER A 683 37.81 10.26 22.43
CA SER A 683 37.84 8.79 22.28
C SER A 683 36.49 8.10 22.51
N GLN A 684 35.37 8.80 22.27
CA GLN A 684 34.02 8.26 22.48
C GLN A 684 33.39 7.64 21.23
N PHE A 685 33.99 7.84 20.05
CA PHE A 685 33.58 7.16 18.83
C PHE A 685 34.22 5.78 18.75
N SER A 686 33.40 4.76 18.98
CA SER A 686 33.79 3.37 18.80
C SER A 686 32.73 2.59 18.06
N ILE A 687 33.16 1.79 17.11
CA ILE A 687 32.28 0.92 16.31
C ILE A 687 32.50 -0.49 16.85
N SER A 688 31.44 -1.06 17.43
CA SER A 688 31.49 -2.41 18.00
C SER A 688 30.83 -3.37 17.02
N ASN A 689 31.62 -4.27 16.44
CA ASN A 689 31.11 -5.48 15.78
C ASN A 689 31.75 -6.71 16.47
N LYS A 690 32.07 -7.79 15.74
CA LYS A 690 32.89 -8.93 16.24
C LYS A 690 34.15 -8.45 17.01
N VAL A 691 34.74 -7.32 16.58
CA VAL A 691 35.83 -6.59 17.25
C VAL A 691 35.43 -5.12 17.39
N LYS A 692 35.92 -4.47 18.45
CA LYS A 692 35.63 -3.06 18.73
C LYS A 692 36.76 -2.18 18.21
N TYR A 693 36.42 -1.24 17.32
CA TYR A 693 37.33 -0.25 16.76
C TYR A 693 37.14 1.11 17.43
N PHE A 694 38.22 1.78 17.80
CA PHE A 694 38.23 3.10 18.45
C PHE A 694 38.89 4.12 17.54
N SER A 695 38.22 5.25 17.27
CA SER A 695 38.86 6.33 16.51
C SER A 695 40.00 6.92 17.33
N THR A 696 41.14 7.10 16.68
CA THR A 696 42.32 7.73 17.26
C THR A 696 42.56 9.14 16.73
N ASP A 697 42.07 9.46 15.54
CA ASP A 697 42.31 10.74 14.89
C ASP A 697 41.25 11.04 13.80
N VAL A 698 41.13 12.30 13.38
CA VAL A 698 40.28 12.75 12.28
C VAL A 698 40.99 13.83 11.46
N ARG A 699 40.93 13.73 10.12
CA ARG A 699 41.50 14.71 9.19
C ARG A 699 40.46 15.14 8.15
N ASP A 700 40.55 16.37 7.64
CA ASP A 700 39.62 16.92 6.66
C ASP A 700 40.29 17.38 5.35
N ASP A 701 41.49 16.85 5.10
CA ASP A 701 42.41 17.20 4.01
C ASP A 701 42.20 16.35 2.73
N ILE A 702 41.06 15.67 2.58
CA ILE A 702 40.78 14.82 1.41
C ILE A 702 40.25 15.64 0.23
N LEU A 703 40.87 15.46 -0.94
CA LEU A 703 40.29 15.82 -2.24
C LEU A 703 39.58 14.60 -2.84
N ARG A 704 38.25 14.60 -2.94
CA ARG A 704 37.54 13.63 -3.80
C ARG A 704 37.64 14.10 -5.26
N PRO A 705 38.15 13.31 -6.21
CA PRO A 705 38.35 13.74 -7.60
C PRO A 705 37.08 14.13 -8.37
N THR A 706 35.89 13.91 -7.81
CA THR A 706 34.59 14.16 -8.45
C THR A 706 33.82 15.33 -7.84
N ASP A 707 34.36 16.04 -6.85
CA ASP A 707 33.79 17.33 -6.42
C ASP A 707 34.54 18.44 -7.17
N PRO A 708 33.90 19.17 -8.10
CA PRO A 708 34.50 20.31 -8.75
C PRO A 708 34.45 21.48 -7.75
N ASP A 709 35.36 21.48 -6.77
CA ASP A 709 35.90 22.69 -6.15
C ASP A 709 37.11 22.33 -5.26
N GLY A 710 38.26 22.22 -5.91
CA GLY A 710 39.56 21.99 -5.29
C GLY A 710 40.15 23.24 -4.64
N THR A 711 39.56 23.74 -3.55
CA THR A 711 40.15 24.89 -2.81
C THR A 711 40.48 24.59 -1.34
N ALA A 712 39.81 23.64 -0.68
CA ALA A 712 40.16 23.27 0.70
C ALA A 712 41.54 22.58 0.81
N GLY A 713 41.90 21.73 -0.15
CA GLY A 713 43.23 21.12 -0.23
C GLY A 713 44.29 21.99 -0.93
N GLY A 714 43.88 22.99 -1.72
CA GLY A 714 44.80 23.79 -2.53
C GLY A 714 45.66 24.76 -1.72
N TYR A 715 45.16 25.25 -0.59
CA TYR A 715 45.92 26.13 0.30
C TYR A 715 46.96 25.36 1.12
N MET A 716 46.58 24.19 1.65
CA MET A 716 47.49 23.33 2.43
C MET A 716 48.62 22.75 1.58
N GLN A 717 48.40 22.51 0.28
CA GLN A 717 49.45 22.07 -0.65
C GLN A 717 50.58 23.09 -0.84
N LYS A 718 50.41 24.34 -0.42
CA LYS A 718 51.46 25.36 -0.48
C LYS A 718 52.41 25.35 0.71
N PHE A 719 52.12 24.53 1.73
CA PHE A 719 52.88 24.50 2.97
C PHE A 719 53.40 23.09 3.28
N VAL A 720 54.65 23.00 3.70
CA VAL A 720 55.29 21.80 4.22
C VAL A 720 55.10 21.75 5.74
N ILE A 721 54.68 20.59 6.25
CA ILE A 721 54.32 20.41 7.65
C ILE A 721 55.52 19.87 8.44
N THR A 722 55.83 20.54 9.55
CA THR A 722 56.78 20.07 10.57
C THR A 722 56.02 19.81 11.88
N PRO A 723 55.62 18.56 12.16
CA PRO A 723 54.81 18.22 13.34
C PRO A 723 55.64 18.21 14.63
N GLY A 724 55.00 18.55 15.76
CA GLY A 724 55.62 18.54 17.08
C GLY A 724 56.43 19.79 17.41
N TYR A 725 56.19 20.86 16.67
CA TYR A 725 56.93 22.12 16.74
C TYR A 725 55.98 23.33 16.70
N GLN A 726 56.42 24.43 17.28
CA GLN A 726 55.66 25.68 17.41
C GLN A 726 56.62 26.88 17.27
N MET A 727 56.24 27.95 16.56
CA MET A 727 57.10 29.14 16.45
C MET A 727 57.14 29.94 17.76
N ASP A 728 58.28 30.57 18.00
CA ASP A 728 58.44 31.48 19.13
C ASP A 728 57.51 32.68 19.02
N GLN A 729 57.02 33.16 20.17
CA GLN A 729 56.06 34.27 20.22
C GLN A 729 56.59 35.55 19.54
N SER A 730 57.91 35.75 19.49
CA SER A 730 58.54 36.89 18.81
C SER A 730 58.45 36.86 17.29
N LEU A 731 58.08 35.73 16.69
CA LEU A 731 57.93 35.56 15.24
C LEU A 731 56.47 35.67 14.78
N ILE A 732 55.53 35.79 15.71
CA ILE A 732 54.11 35.82 15.41
C ILE A 732 53.68 37.24 15.07
N ALA A 733 53.20 37.42 13.85
CA ALA A 733 52.66 38.69 13.36
C ALA A 733 51.17 38.82 13.71
N GLU A 734 50.40 37.73 13.60
CA GLU A 734 48.95 37.73 13.88
C GLU A 734 48.50 36.41 14.52
N THR A 735 47.42 36.46 15.30
CA THR A 735 46.86 35.28 15.96
C THR A 735 45.35 35.25 15.83
N HIS A 736 44.83 34.13 15.33
CA HIS A 736 43.41 33.83 15.26
C HIS A 736 43.10 32.66 16.18
N SER A 737 42.10 32.81 17.05
CA SER A 737 41.65 31.76 17.95
C SER A 737 40.36 31.12 17.45
N SER A 738 40.14 29.85 17.79
CA SER A 738 38.96 29.07 17.40
C SER A 738 38.79 28.85 15.89
N VAL A 739 39.89 28.81 15.13
CA VAL A 739 39.89 28.60 13.67
C VAL A 739 40.48 27.23 13.32
N SER A 740 40.15 26.67 12.15
CA SER A 740 40.77 25.41 11.70
C SER A 740 42.19 25.62 11.16
N VAL A 741 42.96 24.54 11.00
CA VAL A 741 44.29 24.61 10.38
C VAL A 741 44.21 25.05 8.91
N THR A 742 43.16 24.65 8.20
CA THR A 742 42.91 25.04 6.81
C THR A 742 42.50 26.51 6.70
N ASP A 743 41.68 27.00 7.64
CA ASP A 743 41.38 28.45 7.74
C ASP A 743 42.65 29.23 8.06
N CYS A 744 43.56 28.67 8.87
CA CYS A 744 44.86 29.28 9.15
C CYS A 744 45.73 29.41 7.90
N ALA A 745 45.78 28.37 7.05
CA ALA A 745 46.46 28.41 5.76
C ALA A 745 45.81 29.42 4.80
N MET A 746 44.48 29.50 4.80
CA MET A 746 43.75 30.51 4.02
C MET A 746 44.07 31.92 4.50
N TYR A 747 44.04 32.18 5.81
CA TYR A 747 44.39 33.48 6.38
C TYR A 747 45.82 33.86 6.05
N CYS A 748 46.77 32.93 6.14
CA CYS A 748 48.14 33.18 5.71
C CYS A 748 48.22 33.58 4.23
N ILE A 749 47.58 32.83 3.32
CA ILE A 749 47.64 33.11 1.87
C ILE A 749 46.89 34.38 1.47
N GLN A 750 45.82 34.72 2.19
CA GLN A 750 44.99 35.90 1.92
C GLN A 750 45.42 37.11 2.77
N GLU A 751 46.47 36.97 3.57
CA GLU A 751 46.99 38.06 4.39
C GLU A 751 47.57 39.14 3.49
N ASN A 752 47.01 40.35 3.59
CA ASN A 752 47.37 41.47 2.73
C ASN A 752 48.10 42.58 3.49
N THR A 753 48.22 42.47 4.82
CA THR A 753 48.90 43.45 5.68
C THR A 753 50.38 43.13 5.87
N PHE A 754 50.75 41.86 5.79
CA PHE A 754 52.14 41.39 5.73
C PHE A 754 52.24 40.15 4.83
N ASP A 755 53.45 39.88 4.32
CA ASP A 755 53.69 38.69 3.50
C ASP A 755 53.84 37.47 4.43
N CYS A 756 52.78 36.67 4.55
CA CYS A 756 52.77 35.50 5.42
C CYS A 756 53.57 34.36 4.78
N GLN A 757 54.67 33.99 5.44
CA GLN A 757 55.63 33.00 4.96
C GLN A 757 55.49 31.65 5.67
N ALA A 758 54.89 31.64 6.86
CA ALA A 758 54.63 30.42 7.61
C ALA A 758 53.53 30.67 8.66
N PHE A 759 52.95 29.60 9.19
CA PHE A 759 52.11 29.67 10.39
C PHE A 759 52.35 28.46 11.28
N ASP A 760 52.05 28.59 12.57
CA ASP A 760 51.91 27.43 13.44
C ASP A 760 50.50 27.31 13.97
N TYR A 761 50.12 26.08 14.24
CA TYR A 761 48.79 25.75 14.70
C TYR A 761 48.89 24.90 15.95
N GLN A 762 48.31 25.40 17.04
CA GLN A 762 48.20 24.67 18.30
C GLN A 762 46.85 23.95 18.37
N PHE A 763 46.89 22.63 18.24
CA PHE A 763 45.70 21.78 18.10
C PHE A 763 44.81 21.82 19.35
N SER A 764 45.41 21.88 20.55
CA SER A 764 44.66 21.86 21.82
C SER A 764 43.87 23.14 22.10
N LEU A 765 44.32 24.28 21.59
CA LEU A 765 43.71 25.59 21.83
C LEU A 765 43.04 26.18 20.58
N ARG A 766 43.13 25.50 19.42
CA ARG A 766 42.67 25.99 18.12
C ARG A 766 43.23 27.39 17.80
N ASN A 767 44.49 27.61 18.16
CA ASN A 767 45.17 28.87 17.93
C ASN A 767 46.02 28.76 16.66
N CYS A 768 45.66 29.58 15.69
CA CYS A 768 46.40 29.85 14.46
C CYS A 768 47.31 31.06 14.70
N ARG A 769 48.60 30.93 14.41
CA ARG A 769 49.57 32.00 14.61
C ARG A 769 50.38 32.19 13.34
N LEU A 770 50.16 33.31 12.67
CA LEU A 770 50.75 33.65 11.38
C LEU A 770 52.10 34.33 11.58
N SER A 771 53.06 34.03 10.70
CA SER A 771 54.40 34.61 10.70
C SER A 771 54.78 35.13 9.32
N ASN A 772 55.51 36.24 9.31
CA ASN A 772 56.12 36.82 8.12
C ASN A 772 57.54 36.30 7.85
N ILE A 773 58.00 35.30 8.60
CA ILE A 773 59.36 34.74 8.50
C ILE A 773 59.24 33.24 8.21
N HIS A 774 59.87 32.77 7.14
CA HIS A 774 59.98 31.34 6.84
C HIS A 774 60.99 30.66 7.80
N PRO A 775 60.75 29.44 8.31
CA PRO A 775 61.64 28.77 9.26
C PRO A 775 63.10 28.63 8.79
N ASP A 776 63.33 28.53 7.48
CA ASP A 776 64.67 28.44 6.89
C ASP A 776 65.47 29.75 6.94
N GLU A 777 64.82 30.88 7.23
CA GLU A 777 65.47 32.19 7.37
C GLU A 777 66.05 32.41 8.78
N LEU A 778 65.87 31.44 9.69
CA LEU A 778 66.32 31.51 11.08
C LEU A 778 67.75 30.97 11.24
N ASN A 779 68.64 31.79 11.81
CA ASN A 779 70.03 31.41 12.06
C ASN A 779 70.17 30.39 13.21
N SER A 780 71.15 29.48 13.11
CA SER A 780 71.47 28.40 14.07
C SER A 780 71.66 28.79 15.55
N THR A 781 71.73 30.08 15.88
CA THR A 781 71.87 30.60 17.24
C THR A 781 70.54 30.92 17.93
N ASN A 782 69.40 30.89 17.22
CA ASN A 782 68.07 31.00 17.81
C ASN A 782 67.07 30.22 16.93
N PRO A 783 66.70 28.97 17.28
CA PRO A 783 65.97 28.09 16.37
C PRO A 783 64.58 28.61 16.00
N GLY A 784 64.06 29.66 16.66
CA GLY A 784 62.78 30.34 16.38
C GLY A 784 61.54 29.43 16.40
N VAL A 785 61.75 28.15 16.66
CA VAL A 785 60.78 27.09 16.71
C VAL A 785 61.14 26.23 17.93
N THR A 786 60.14 25.99 18.78
CA THR A 786 60.26 25.20 20.00
C THR A 786 59.48 23.89 19.84
N GLN A 787 59.94 22.82 20.50
CA GLN A 787 59.18 21.57 20.52
C GLN A 787 57.87 21.76 21.29
N ASN A 788 56.76 21.43 20.64
CA ASN A 788 55.45 21.35 21.25
C ASN A 788 54.67 20.22 20.57
N GLN A 789 54.49 19.11 21.29
CA GLN A 789 53.81 17.91 20.76
C GLN A 789 52.34 18.16 20.37
N PHE A 790 51.75 19.27 20.80
CA PHE A 790 50.38 19.68 20.49
C PHE A 790 50.31 20.80 19.44
N SER A 791 51.40 21.03 18.70
CA SER A 791 51.47 22.01 17.63
C SER A 791 52.18 21.47 16.39
N ALA A 792 51.93 22.11 15.25
CA ALA A 792 52.69 21.91 14.03
C ALA A 792 52.99 23.25 13.35
N VAL A 793 54.14 23.33 12.69
CA VAL A 793 54.54 24.46 11.83
C VAL A 793 54.25 24.11 10.37
N TYR A 794 53.75 25.08 9.62
CA TYR A 794 53.38 25.01 8.21
C TYR A 794 54.12 26.14 7.49
N ALA A 795 55.03 25.80 6.56
CA ALA A 795 55.89 26.77 5.89
C ALA A 795 56.04 26.45 4.39
#